data_AF-A0A8J6HXJ2-F1
#
_entry.id   AF-A0A8J6HXJ2-F1
#
_cell.length_a   1.000
_cell.length_b   1.000
_cell.length_c   1.000
_cell.angle_alpha   90.00
_cell.angle_beta   90.00
_cell.angle_gamma   90.00
#
_symmetry.space_group_name_H-M   'P 1'
#
loop_
_entity.id
_entity.type
_entity.pdbx_description
1 polymer ?
#
loop_
_entity_poly.entity_id
_entity_poly.type
_entity_poly.pdbx_seq_one_letter_code
_entity_poly.pdbx_strand_id
1 'polypeptide(L)'
;MLTRGVSLLYVNARPHTAQVSQELLTSFGWHIVTQSPIHPTWRLRTITYRAYKAGVLEYNPRTSDSARNTILKNLDEFRFYADKARTQAVDILVFPEYGLTTLVDPEDYALEIHADEKVITELATMATERQMYLVVNLLEKARDDRNNTKYYNTNLVFARNGTIIAKYRKINLFNEPKLTPGDEDQRVTFQSDSGVTFGTFTGFDILFENPSRTVLHNSNVTVVVFPTALNSSMPFFTSLSIQHGYASANGVNLFAANYGEPKNAHGGSGIYSGDGTKMNVYIDGSPSSKLIVSNVAARSHRMEKTVCSTNVSSSSGVGSSKTKYALPGSLSTTNITNYVTKKDFDAWKYIFQSITLDKGDFSTTVCHNNLCCTFNITVEKNHVSSRDNFKVMAFDGQNSNNIHIRVCTLLACESDAPYSCGARINTITKFTKITVNAHLQKEEGTFYMPLTLNYNLKPIMQTIYCDTNNGTNGTFVQLTTTAAQENILVFGLLGRSSARKLYAVFILVILEQKTFLIESYFRNGLKVNGSWIYSVQNCLEEFIAEFPNVIVDGVKLFRETGGVYRRKTTGQPLKRTAAGYNEQVVGSDSVYNANHEYRRLRLKNGENCPESGDEERENRNGKEGEEREKVQEAYKAGVVEYNPLTADTPQNTILKNLDEYRSYADRSREQAVDILVFPEYGLTTLVENPAEYAVELTDDGKIITELAAMAKERQMYLVVNLLEMVKEPNKETAYYNTNLVFGRNGTIIAKYRKINLYKEPNVTPGDANQRVTFRTDFGVTFGMFTCFDILFANPSRTLLENGNVTDVIYPTAWFSIMPFYTSLEVQNGYAVANGVNLLAANYGQPKNGHGGTGIYSADGTKMNVYIDGSPSSKLVVDELTVRSQRQDMTSCPTITPYGLPGGLGEANITSYVTGTDFEASKYTLQRVDLAQNVSTSLCHNQLCCTFDVLADPSNTNTQEFYQVAVYDGWSSYNTHIRLCSLVVCANESQDSCGARVNATTKFRKITVKGNFPRDDAAFYTPLTLNYNLQPLSKTQYCDTNNATDSTFVQLTTGLAQDNVLVFGLFGQTNAPVPDGNDPEDKDADPSGSSAQIDRFLIALLLGSFLVSVLGSPLTRQ
;
A
#
# COMPACT_ATOMS: atom_id res chain seq x y z
N MET A 1 53.67 -14.24 3.30
CA MET A 1 53.54 -15.09 4.50
C MET A 1 52.43 -16.09 4.25
N LEU A 2 52.78 -17.34 3.97
CA LEU A 2 51.88 -18.47 4.14
C LEU A 2 52.13 -19.03 5.52
N THR A 3 51.10 -19.50 6.18
CA THR A 3 51.26 -20.61 7.11
C THR A 3 50.28 -21.71 6.73
N ARG A 4 50.79 -22.62 5.88
CA ARG A 4 50.33 -24.00 5.62
C ARG A 4 48.92 -24.15 5.02
N GLY A 5 48.82 -24.11 3.68
CA GLY A 5 47.59 -24.42 2.94
C GLY A 5 47.84 -25.46 1.84
N VAL A 6 46.97 -26.48 1.78
CA VAL A 6 46.89 -27.45 0.68
C VAL A 6 46.21 -26.77 -0.52
N SER A 7 46.68 -27.03 -1.74
CA SER A 7 46.03 -26.54 -2.97
C SER A 7 45.43 -27.70 -3.77
N LEU A 8 44.17 -27.55 -4.19
CA LEU A 8 43.43 -28.52 -5.02
C LEU A 8 43.44 -28.07 -6.48
N LEU A 9 43.96 -28.89 -7.38
CA LEU A 9 44.03 -28.60 -8.82
C LEU A 9 42.91 -29.36 -9.56
N TYR A 10 42.02 -28.63 -10.22
CA TYR A 10 40.93 -29.20 -11.03
C TYR A 10 41.44 -29.52 -12.45
N VAL A 11 41.21 -30.75 -12.93
CA VAL A 11 41.70 -31.22 -14.23
C VAL A 11 40.82 -30.67 -15.36
N ASN A 12 41.13 -29.47 -15.84
CA ASN A 12 40.68 -28.99 -17.17
C ASN A 12 41.68 -28.02 -17.83
N ALA A 13 42.89 -27.88 -17.30
CA ALA A 13 43.96 -27.14 -17.97
C ALA A 13 44.59 -28.00 -19.08
N ARG A 14 44.88 -27.39 -20.24
CA ARG A 14 45.47 -28.10 -21.39
C ARG A 14 46.81 -28.76 -21.02
N PRO A 15 47.20 -29.89 -21.66
CA PRO A 15 48.29 -30.76 -21.20
C PRO A 15 49.65 -30.08 -20.99
N HIS A 16 49.97 -29.05 -21.77
CA HIS A 16 51.28 -28.39 -21.73
C HIS A 16 51.44 -27.37 -20.58
N THR A 17 50.33 -26.86 -20.04
CA THR A 17 50.33 -25.87 -18.93
C THR A 17 50.44 -26.50 -17.54
N ALA A 18 50.06 -27.78 -17.39
CA ALA A 18 50.01 -28.44 -16.09
C ALA A 18 51.37 -28.97 -15.60
N GLN A 19 52.28 -29.35 -16.51
CA GLN A 19 53.62 -29.83 -16.13
C GLN A 19 54.49 -28.70 -15.56
N VAL A 20 54.44 -27.51 -16.15
CA VAL A 20 55.26 -26.35 -15.75
C VAL A 20 54.86 -25.81 -14.37
N SER A 21 53.58 -25.87 -14.01
CA SER A 21 53.10 -25.41 -12.70
C SER A 21 53.42 -26.39 -11.57
N GLN A 22 53.51 -27.68 -11.86
CA GLN A 22 53.75 -28.72 -10.85
C GLN A 22 55.18 -28.67 -10.29
N GLU A 23 56.18 -28.44 -11.15
CA GLU A 23 57.58 -28.23 -10.75
C GLU A 23 57.76 -26.95 -9.93
N LEU A 24 57.07 -25.87 -10.30
CA LEU A 24 57.14 -24.60 -9.59
C LEU A 24 56.52 -24.73 -8.18
N LEU A 25 55.36 -25.38 -8.05
CA LEU A 25 54.65 -25.55 -6.77
C LEU A 25 55.38 -26.48 -5.79
N THR A 26 56.06 -27.50 -6.29
CA THR A 26 56.91 -28.37 -5.46
C THR A 26 58.17 -27.64 -4.97
N SER A 27 58.73 -26.71 -5.74
CA SER A 27 59.88 -25.89 -5.31
C SER A 27 59.58 -24.96 -4.13
N PHE A 28 58.30 -24.61 -3.90
CA PHE A 28 57.84 -23.82 -2.75
C PHE A 28 57.44 -24.66 -1.53
N GLY A 29 57.65 -25.98 -1.55
CA GLY A 29 57.40 -26.87 -0.41
C GLY A 29 55.93 -27.28 -0.21
N TRP A 30 55.11 -27.22 -1.26
CA TRP A 30 53.68 -27.54 -1.18
C TRP A 30 53.39 -29.01 -1.53
N HIS A 31 52.55 -29.66 -0.72
CA HIS A 31 52.08 -31.02 -1.01
C HIS A 31 50.92 -31.00 -2.00
N ILE A 32 51.07 -31.73 -3.10
CA ILE A 32 50.05 -31.85 -4.14
C ILE A 32 49.24 -33.11 -3.88
N VAL A 33 47.94 -32.96 -3.64
CA VAL A 33 47.00 -34.08 -3.47
C VAL A 33 46.27 -34.30 -4.78
N THR A 34 46.63 -35.37 -5.50
CA THR A 34 45.92 -35.82 -6.69
C THR A 34 44.87 -36.86 -6.30
N GLN A 35 43.61 -36.63 -6.64
CA GLN A 35 42.60 -37.69 -6.54
C GLN A 35 42.91 -38.78 -7.57
N SER A 36 43.09 -40.02 -7.11
CA SER A 36 43.34 -41.18 -7.98
C SER A 36 42.06 -41.52 -8.76
N PRO A 37 42.15 -41.91 -10.05
CA PRO A 37 40.99 -42.36 -10.80
C PRO A 37 40.49 -43.66 -10.18
N ILE A 38 39.21 -43.69 -9.82
CA ILE A 38 38.56 -44.89 -9.31
C ILE A 38 38.66 -46.00 -10.39
N HIS A 39 39.40 -47.07 -10.08
CA HIS A 39 39.71 -48.21 -10.94
C HIS A 39 38.46 -49.09 -11.22
N PRO A 40 38.46 -49.90 -12.31
CA PRO A 40 37.25 -50.33 -13.02
C PRO A 40 36.92 -51.80 -12.75
N THR A 41 36.15 -52.11 -11.70
CA THR A 41 35.42 -53.40 -11.62
C THR A 41 34.19 -53.27 -10.73
N TRP A 42 33.28 -52.37 -11.07
CA TRP A 42 31.88 -52.52 -10.66
C TRP A 42 31.06 -52.35 -11.93
N ARG A 43 30.28 -53.39 -12.24
CA ARG A 43 29.35 -53.44 -13.37
C ARG A 43 28.72 -52.06 -13.54
N LEU A 44 28.72 -51.54 -14.77
CA LEU A 44 27.85 -50.44 -15.18
C LEU A 44 26.44 -50.74 -14.66
N ARG A 45 26.11 -50.22 -13.47
CA ARG A 45 24.72 -49.93 -13.16
C ARG A 45 24.45 -48.73 -14.04
N THR A 46 24.00 -49.00 -15.25
CA THR A 46 23.02 -48.14 -15.90
C THR A 46 22.11 -47.65 -14.78
N ILE A 47 22.21 -46.38 -14.41
CA ILE A 47 21.23 -45.75 -13.53
C ILE A 47 19.94 -45.80 -14.34
N THR A 48 19.19 -46.88 -14.16
CA THR A 48 17.84 -46.99 -14.67
C THR A 48 17.03 -46.03 -13.82
N TYR A 49 16.84 -44.82 -14.32
CA TYR A 49 15.89 -43.84 -13.80
C TYR A 49 14.52 -44.51 -13.74
N ARG A 50 14.17 -45.04 -12.58
CA ARG A 50 12.89 -45.72 -12.38
C ARG A 50 11.83 -44.64 -12.26
N ALA A 51 10.75 -44.75 -13.03
CA ALA A 51 9.55 -43.96 -12.76
C ALA A 51 9.17 -44.15 -11.28
N TYR A 52 8.83 -43.03 -10.63
CA TYR A 52 8.52 -42.99 -9.21
C TYR A 52 7.16 -42.32 -9.04
N LYS A 53 6.49 -42.60 -7.93
CA LYS A 53 5.15 -42.08 -7.67
C LYS A 53 5.22 -40.93 -6.68
N ALA A 54 4.69 -39.78 -7.07
CA ALA A 54 4.66 -38.59 -6.22
C ALA A 54 3.28 -38.44 -5.59
N GLY A 55 3.26 -37.95 -4.35
CA GLY A 55 2.06 -37.54 -3.63
C GLY A 55 2.16 -36.09 -3.19
N VAL A 56 1.06 -35.34 -3.32
CA VAL A 56 0.92 -34.00 -2.72
C VAL A 56 -0.39 -33.94 -1.95
N LEU A 57 -0.38 -33.29 -0.79
CA LEU A 57 -1.57 -33.13 0.04
C LEU A 57 -2.06 -31.68 0.00
N GLU A 58 -3.26 -31.46 -0.54
CA GLU A 58 -4.03 -30.26 -0.18
C GLU A 58 -4.60 -30.50 1.21
N TYR A 59 -4.21 -29.69 2.20
CA TYR A 59 -4.57 -29.94 3.59
C TYR A 59 -5.24 -28.73 4.22
N ASN A 60 -6.37 -28.96 4.89
CA ASN A 60 -7.05 -27.98 5.72
C ASN A 60 -6.66 -28.23 7.19
N PRO A 61 -5.77 -27.43 7.79
CA PRO A 61 -5.31 -27.68 9.15
C PRO A 61 -6.43 -27.56 10.17
N ARG A 62 -6.34 -28.40 11.19
CA ARG A 62 -7.25 -28.38 12.32
C ARG A 62 -6.65 -27.54 13.44
N THR A 63 -7.51 -26.87 14.19
CA THR A 63 -7.15 -26.14 15.40
C THR A 63 -7.65 -26.87 16.65
N SER A 64 -7.10 -26.49 17.81
CA SER A 64 -7.42 -27.00 19.15
C SER A 64 -7.11 -25.92 20.19
N ASP A 65 -7.35 -26.21 21.48
CA ASP A 65 -7.29 -25.25 22.59
C ASP A 65 -5.86 -24.75 22.92
N SER A 66 -4.83 -25.43 22.40
CA SER A 66 -3.42 -25.00 22.53
C SER A 66 -2.63 -25.24 21.25
N ALA A 67 -1.54 -24.48 21.08
CA ALA A 67 -0.65 -24.62 19.93
C ALA A 67 -0.04 -26.03 19.84
N ARG A 68 0.40 -26.58 20.98
CA ARG A 68 0.94 -27.94 21.05
C ARG A 68 -0.09 -28.99 20.62
N ASN A 69 -1.32 -28.91 21.11
CA ASN A 69 -2.39 -29.85 20.75
C ASN A 69 -2.78 -29.72 19.28
N THR A 70 -2.79 -28.49 18.75
CA THR A 70 -3.00 -28.21 17.33
C THR A 70 -1.94 -28.90 16.47
N ILE A 71 -0.65 -28.75 16.81
CA ILE A 71 0.46 -29.40 16.10
C ILE A 71 0.32 -30.93 16.15
N LEU A 72 0.03 -31.50 17.32
CA LEU A 72 -0.12 -32.96 17.46
C LEU A 72 -1.32 -33.49 16.67
N LYS A 73 -2.44 -32.77 16.66
CA LYS A 73 -3.64 -33.14 15.88
C LYS A 73 -3.37 -33.12 14.37
N ASN A 74 -2.64 -32.11 13.89
CA ASN A 74 -2.23 -32.04 12.48
C ASN A 74 -1.18 -33.10 12.14
N LEU A 75 -0.28 -33.42 13.07
CA LEU A 75 0.70 -34.50 12.93
C LEU A 75 0.03 -35.87 12.77
N ASP A 76 -1.04 -36.14 13.51
CA ASP A 76 -1.82 -37.38 13.38
C ASP A 76 -2.55 -37.46 12.03
N GLU A 77 -3.09 -36.34 11.54
CA GLU A 77 -3.64 -36.27 10.19
C GLU A 77 -2.58 -36.48 9.11
N PHE A 78 -1.37 -35.93 9.29
CA PHE A 78 -0.24 -36.17 8.39
C PHE A 78 0.13 -37.66 8.37
N ARG A 79 0.14 -38.32 9.53
CA ARG A 79 0.35 -39.77 9.64
C ARG A 79 -0.70 -40.55 8.84
N PHE A 80 -1.96 -40.21 9.02
CA PHE A 80 -3.07 -40.81 8.28
C PHE A 80 -2.93 -40.68 6.75
N TYR A 81 -2.58 -39.49 6.26
CA TYR A 81 -2.35 -39.28 4.83
C TYR A 81 -1.06 -39.95 4.33
N ALA A 82 -0.02 -40.03 5.16
CA ALA A 82 1.19 -40.77 4.84
C ALA A 82 0.91 -42.28 4.72
N ASP A 83 0.03 -42.84 5.55
CA ASP A 83 -0.45 -44.22 5.43
C ASP A 83 -1.22 -44.44 4.13
N LYS A 84 -2.12 -43.53 3.77
CA LYS A 84 -2.83 -43.56 2.49
C LYS A 84 -1.91 -43.41 1.28
N ALA A 85 -0.85 -42.61 1.39
CA ALA A 85 0.15 -42.47 0.34
C ALA A 85 0.98 -43.75 0.21
N ARG A 86 1.35 -44.37 1.34
CA ARG A 86 2.05 -45.65 1.38
C ARG A 86 1.24 -46.78 0.75
N THR A 87 -0.06 -46.90 1.02
CA THR A 87 -0.90 -47.93 0.36
C THR A 87 -0.99 -47.74 -1.16
N GLN A 88 -0.78 -46.51 -1.63
CA GLN A 88 -0.70 -46.19 -3.05
C GLN A 88 0.72 -46.30 -3.61
N ALA A 89 1.70 -46.77 -2.83
CA ALA A 89 3.11 -46.87 -3.19
C ALA A 89 3.75 -45.54 -3.62
N VAL A 90 3.41 -44.45 -2.91
CA VAL A 90 4.06 -43.14 -3.09
C VAL A 90 5.50 -43.20 -2.59
N ASP A 91 6.43 -42.63 -3.38
CA ASP A 91 7.86 -42.55 -3.10
C ASP A 91 8.25 -41.27 -2.37
N ILE A 92 7.54 -40.16 -2.65
CA ILE A 92 7.74 -38.85 -2.04
C ILE A 92 6.38 -38.18 -1.80
N LEU A 93 6.15 -37.71 -0.58
CA LEU A 93 4.93 -37.01 -0.17
C LEU A 93 5.25 -35.58 0.26
N VAL A 94 4.56 -34.61 -0.33
CA VAL A 94 4.69 -33.18 -0.01
C VAL A 94 3.47 -32.70 0.76
N PHE A 95 3.72 -32.10 1.91
CA PHE A 95 2.74 -31.42 2.75
C PHE A 95 2.78 -29.90 2.52
N PRO A 96 1.68 -29.18 2.80
CA PRO A 96 1.62 -27.75 2.50
C PRO A 96 2.35 -26.88 3.50
N GLU A 97 2.62 -25.64 3.08
CA GLU A 97 3.12 -24.57 3.93
C GLU A 97 2.13 -24.32 5.06
N TYR A 98 2.63 -24.14 6.29
CA TYR A 98 1.79 -24.00 7.49
C TYR A 98 0.84 -25.17 7.78
N GLY A 99 0.97 -26.31 7.08
CA GLY A 99 0.06 -27.45 7.26
C GLY A 99 0.13 -28.06 8.67
N LEU A 100 1.31 -28.02 9.29
CA LEU A 100 1.52 -28.55 10.64
C LEU A 100 1.25 -27.50 11.73
N THR A 101 1.75 -26.28 11.52
CA THR A 101 1.80 -25.21 12.55
C THR A 101 0.74 -24.12 12.38
N THR A 102 -0.08 -24.15 11.33
CA THR A 102 -1.16 -23.18 11.01
C THR A 102 -0.69 -21.74 10.73
N LEU A 103 -1.57 -20.92 10.14
CA LEU A 103 -1.32 -19.52 9.76
C LEU A 103 -1.54 -18.56 10.95
N VAL A 104 -0.74 -18.73 12.00
CA VAL A 104 -0.90 -18.02 13.28
C VAL A 104 0.46 -17.51 13.80
N ASP A 105 0.44 -16.84 14.94
CA ASP A 105 1.63 -16.27 15.58
C ASP A 105 2.72 -17.33 15.82
N PRO A 106 3.96 -17.14 15.33
CA PRO A 106 5.03 -18.13 15.46
C PRO A 106 5.51 -18.36 16.89
N GLU A 107 5.27 -17.45 17.83
CA GLU A 107 5.79 -17.57 19.20
C GLU A 107 5.36 -18.85 19.91
N ASP A 108 4.10 -19.26 19.73
CA ASP A 108 3.52 -20.44 20.38
C ASP A 108 3.64 -21.72 19.53
N TYR A 109 3.81 -21.58 18.22
CA TYR A 109 3.70 -22.69 17.25
C TYR A 109 5.05 -23.14 16.68
N ALA A 110 6.11 -22.35 16.84
CA ALA A 110 7.42 -22.67 16.29
C ALA A 110 8.14 -23.77 17.07
N LEU A 111 8.81 -24.66 16.33
CA LEU A 111 9.51 -25.83 16.84
C LEU A 111 11.02 -25.68 16.68
N GLU A 112 11.77 -26.14 17.67
CA GLU A 112 13.23 -26.28 17.52
C GLU A 112 13.55 -27.55 16.72
N ILE A 113 14.48 -27.46 15.77
CA ILE A 113 14.81 -28.57 14.87
C ILE A 113 16.04 -29.30 15.43
N HIS A 114 15.79 -30.25 16.35
CA HIS A 114 16.80 -31.14 16.90
C HIS A 114 16.24 -32.56 17.09
N ALA A 115 17.12 -33.54 17.32
CA ALA A 115 16.74 -34.95 17.38
C ALA A 115 15.76 -35.27 18.54
N ASP A 116 15.82 -34.51 19.63
CA ASP A 116 14.97 -34.71 20.82
C ASP A 116 13.58 -34.06 20.73
N GLU A 117 13.29 -33.26 19.70
CA GLU A 117 11.95 -32.67 19.54
C GLU A 117 11.00 -33.75 19.02
N LYS A 118 10.04 -34.14 19.87
CA LYS A 118 9.12 -35.25 19.61
C LYS A 118 8.43 -35.15 18.26
N VAL A 119 8.04 -33.96 17.81
CA VAL A 119 7.41 -33.77 16.49
C VAL A 119 8.37 -34.15 15.36
N ILE A 120 9.63 -33.73 15.45
CA ILE A 120 10.67 -34.03 14.46
C ILE A 120 10.97 -35.53 14.46
N THR A 121 11.06 -36.17 15.64
CA THR A 121 11.25 -37.61 15.77
C THR A 121 10.10 -38.41 15.16
N GLU A 122 8.85 -37.98 15.35
CA GLU A 122 7.67 -38.62 14.77
C GLU A 122 7.64 -38.47 13.24
N LEU A 123 8.03 -37.31 12.70
CA LEU A 123 8.19 -37.11 11.25
C LEU A 123 9.27 -38.01 10.65
N ALA A 124 10.42 -38.13 11.32
CA ALA A 124 11.49 -39.04 10.94
C ALA A 124 11.04 -40.52 10.99
N THR A 125 10.29 -40.88 12.02
CA THR A 125 9.71 -42.22 12.19
C THR A 125 8.69 -42.50 11.09
N MET A 126 7.83 -41.53 10.78
CA MET A 126 6.88 -41.64 9.68
C MET A 126 7.56 -41.89 8.35
N ALA A 127 8.65 -41.18 8.04
CA ALA A 127 9.43 -41.41 6.82
C ALA A 127 10.07 -42.80 6.79
N THR A 128 10.57 -43.27 7.93
CA THR A 128 11.25 -44.56 8.10
C THR A 128 10.31 -45.75 7.96
N GLU A 129 9.25 -45.78 8.77
CA GLU A 129 8.19 -46.80 8.69
C GLU A 129 7.51 -46.77 7.31
N ARG A 130 7.36 -45.54 6.78
CA ARG A 130 6.94 -45.06 5.46
C ARG A 130 7.82 -45.50 4.29
N GLN A 131 9.10 -45.81 4.52
CA GLN A 131 10.12 -45.95 3.47
C GLN A 131 9.89 -44.94 2.35
N MET A 132 9.62 -43.68 2.68
CA MET A 132 9.11 -42.65 1.77
C MET A 132 9.77 -41.32 2.13
N TYR A 133 10.10 -40.51 1.12
CA TYR A 133 10.57 -39.15 1.37
C TYR A 133 9.40 -38.29 1.84
N LEU A 134 9.58 -37.53 2.92
CA LEU A 134 8.58 -36.58 3.40
C LEU A 134 9.10 -35.16 3.24
N VAL A 135 8.32 -34.30 2.60
CA VAL A 135 8.59 -32.86 2.50
C VAL A 135 7.56 -32.15 3.34
N VAL A 136 8.02 -31.50 4.40
CA VAL A 136 7.17 -30.92 5.45
C VAL A 136 7.56 -29.47 5.62
N ASN A 137 6.58 -28.59 5.76
CA ASN A 137 6.81 -27.21 6.14
C ASN A 137 6.31 -26.97 7.57
N LEU A 138 7.09 -26.21 8.34
CA LEU A 138 6.77 -25.83 9.71
C LEU A 138 7.38 -24.48 10.08
N LEU A 139 6.88 -23.89 11.16
CA LEU A 139 7.52 -22.78 11.82
C LEU A 139 8.70 -23.28 12.67
N GLU A 140 9.90 -22.81 12.36
CA GLU A 140 11.14 -23.12 13.07
C GLU A 140 11.43 -22.03 14.10
N LYS A 141 11.81 -22.44 15.29
CA LYS A 141 12.45 -21.61 16.31
C LYS A 141 13.94 -21.92 16.34
N ALA A 142 14.78 -20.90 16.19
CA ALA A 142 16.23 -21.05 16.27
C ALA A 142 16.85 -19.88 17.04
N ARG A 143 18.02 -20.11 17.64
CA ARG A 143 18.82 -19.05 18.28
C ARG A 143 19.90 -18.59 17.31
N ASP A 144 20.12 -17.28 17.24
CA ASP A 144 21.27 -16.73 16.52
C ASP A 144 22.54 -16.74 17.39
N ASP A 145 23.68 -16.34 16.81
CA ASP A 145 24.99 -16.32 17.49
C ASP A 145 25.02 -15.41 18.74
N ARG A 146 24.05 -14.47 18.83
CA ARG A 146 23.87 -13.57 19.98
C ARG A 146 22.77 -14.04 20.93
N ASN A 147 22.37 -15.31 20.81
CA ASN A 147 21.37 -15.98 21.62
C ASN A 147 19.95 -15.40 21.53
N ASN A 148 19.65 -14.62 20.47
CA ASN A 148 18.30 -14.12 20.22
C ASN A 148 17.47 -15.18 19.51
N THR A 149 16.20 -15.30 19.91
CA THR A 149 15.25 -16.19 19.25
C THR A 149 14.82 -15.60 17.90
N LYS A 150 14.91 -16.40 16.85
CA LYS A 150 14.42 -16.11 15.50
C LYS A 150 13.44 -17.19 15.07
N TYR A 151 12.44 -16.76 14.30
CA TYR A 151 11.38 -17.61 13.79
C TYR A 151 11.47 -17.68 12.28
N TYR A 152 11.47 -18.87 11.71
CA TYR A 152 11.59 -19.07 10.26
C TYR A 152 10.48 -19.95 9.72
N ASN A 153 9.95 -19.61 8.55
CA ASN A 153 9.13 -20.55 7.78
C ASN A 153 10.06 -21.52 7.03
N THR A 154 9.97 -22.81 7.35
CA THR A 154 11.03 -23.77 7.04
C THR A 154 10.49 -25.03 6.39
N ASN A 155 11.00 -25.37 5.21
CA ASN A 155 10.87 -26.69 4.60
C ASN A 155 11.92 -27.64 5.16
N LEU A 156 11.49 -28.85 5.51
CA LEU A 156 12.33 -29.99 5.87
C LEU A 156 12.05 -31.16 4.94
N VAL A 157 13.11 -31.84 4.52
CA VAL A 157 13.03 -33.05 3.71
C VAL A 157 13.62 -34.21 4.50
N PHE A 158 12.79 -35.19 4.81
CA PHE A 158 13.19 -36.43 5.45
C PHE A 158 13.43 -37.50 4.38
N ALA A 159 14.56 -38.18 4.44
CA ALA A 159 14.86 -39.36 3.66
C ALA A 159 14.09 -40.59 4.16
N ARG A 160 14.12 -41.67 3.38
CA ARG A 160 13.44 -42.94 3.72
C ARG A 160 13.97 -43.61 4.99
N ASN A 161 15.13 -43.19 5.50
CA ASN A 161 15.71 -43.65 6.76
C ASN A 161 15.45 -42.66 7.93
N GLY A 162 14.61 -41.65 7.72
CA GLY A 162 14.27 -40.64 8.72
C GLY A 162 15.26 -39.49 8.86
N THR A 163 16.38 -39.50 8.14
CA THR A 163 17.36 -38.40 8.21
C THR A 163 16.87 -37.14 7.50
N ILE A 164 17.09 -35.96 8.09
CA ILE A 164 16.84 -34.69 7.42
C ILE A 164 17.97 -34.47 6.41
N ILE A 165 17.62 -34.46 5.11
CA ILE A 165 18.58 -34.35 3.99
C ILE A 165 18.54 -33.01 3.27
N ALA A 166 17.52 -32.20 3.55
CA ALA A 166 17.45 -30.81 3.09
C ALA A 166 16.62 -29.97 4.06
N LYS A 167 17.04 -28.71 4.22
CA LYS A 167 16.37 -27.69 5.01
C LYS A 167 16.43 -26.38 4.24
N TYR A 168 15.30 -25.72 4.07
CA TYR A 168 15.20 -24.43 3.38
C TYR A 168 14.36 -23.47 4.21
N ARG A 169 14.87 -22.27 4.48
CA ARG A 169 14.16 -21.18 5.14
C ARG A 169 13.69 -20.17 4.09
N LYS A 170 12.39 -19.84 4.10
CA LYS A 170 11.74 -18.93 3.15
C LYS A 170 12.48 -17.58 3.08
N ILE A 171 12.86 -17.18 1.86
CA ILE A 171 13.57 -15.92 1.62
C ILE A 171 12.57 -14.77 1.42
N ASN A 172 11.57 -14.96 0.56
CA ASN A 172 10.62 -13.91 0.22
C ASN A 172 9.36 -14.03 1.09
N LEU A 173 9.37 -13.34 2.23
CA LEU A 173 8.25 -13.26 3.15
C LEU A 173 7.10 -12.39 2.58
N PHE A 174 5.85 -12.75 2.87
CA PHE A 174 4.67 -12.00 2.42
C PHE A 174 3.62 -11.93 3.53
N ASN A 175 3.42 -10.75 4.11
CA ASN A 175 2.55 -10.51 5.28
C ASN A 175 2.91 -11.38 6.50
N GLU A 176 4.21 -11.56 6.73
CA GLU A 176 4.76 -12.42 7.80
C GLU A 176 5.73 -11.62 8.71
N PRO A 177 5.27 -10.56 9.40
CA PRO A 177 6.14 -9.58 10.05
C PRO A 177 6.98 -10.13 11.22
N LYS A 178 6.53 -11.22 11.85
CA LYS A 178 7.24 -11.88 12.95
C LYS A 178 8.27 -12.92 12.50
N LEU A 179 8.33 -13.23 11.21
CA LEU A 179 9.27 -14.20 10.66
C LEU A 179 10.55 -13.51 10.20
N THR A 180 11.65 -14.23 10.35
CA THR A 180 12.95 -13.86 9.82
C THR A 180 13.11 -14.48 8.42
N PRO A 181 13.56 -13.73 7.42
CA PRO A 181 13.88 -14.28 6.11
C PRO A 181 15.10 -15.22 6.21
N GLY A 182 15.12 -16.26 5.40
CA GLY A 182 16.30 -17.11 5.22
C GLY A 182 17.41 -16.41 4.43
N ASP A 183 18.60 -17.01 4.44
CA ASP A 183 19.77 -16.48 3.72
C ASP A 183 19.51 -16.45 2.20
N GLU A 184 19.89 -15.37 1.53
CA GLU A 184 19.61 -15.17 0.11
C GLU A 184 20.30 -16.25 -0.76
N ASP A 185 21.43 -16.83 -0.38
CA ASP A 185 22.16 -17.79 -1.23
C ASP A 185 21.67 -19.24 -1.14
N GLN A 186 20.60 -19.52 -0.38
CA GLN A 186 20.04 -20.86 -0.22
C GLN A 186 19.59 -21.48 -1.55
N ARG A 187 20.41 -22.39 -2.08
CA ARG A 187 20.11 -23.22 -3.27
C ARG A 187 19.94 -24.67 -2.85
N VAL A 188 18.86 -24.94 -2.13
CA VAL A 188 18.67 -26.23 -1.46
C VAL A 188 18.22 -27.27 -2.46
N THR A 189 19.09 -28.26 -2.69
CA THR A 189 18.82 -29.42 -3.55
C THR A 189 19.15 -30.71 -2.83
N PHE A 190 18.44 -31.79 -3.16
CA PHE A 190 18.70 -33.13 -2.65
C PHE A 190 18.51 -34.16 -3.76
N GLN A 191 19.17 -35.31 -3.65
CA GLN A 191 19.07 -36.38 -4.63
C GLN A 191 18.36 -37.60 -4.02
N SER A 192 17.46 -38.22 -4.77
CA SER A 192 16.87 -39.50 -4.37
C SER A 192 17.80 -40.67 -4.68
N ASP A 193 17.52 -41.81 -4.05
CA ASP A 193 18.21 -43.08 -4.33
C ASP A 193 18.05 -43.55 -5.79
N SER A 194 17.03 -43.02 -6.50
CA SER A 194 16.78 -43.25 -7.92
C SER A 194 17.56 -42.30 -8.86
N GLY A 195 18.41 -41.44 -8.30
CA GLY A 195 19.27 -40.50 -9.04
C GLY A 195 18.58 -39.22 -9.49
N VAL A 196 17.33 -38.97 -9.07
CA VAL A 196 16.59 -37.74 -9.40
C VAL A 196 17.00 -36.63 -8.44
N THR A 197 17.41 -35.48 -8.97
CA THR A 197 17.73 -34.30 -8.16
C THR A 197 16.52 -33.37 -8.06
N PHE A 198 16.18 -33.03 -6.82
CA PHE A 198 15.09 -32.17 -6.42
C PHE A 198 15.62 -30.83 -5.93
N GLY A 199 14.90 -29.75 -6.21
CA GLY A 199 15.02 -28.46 -5.52
C GLY A 199 13.82 -28.20 -4.62
N THR A 200 13.96 -27.31 -3.63
CA THR A 200 12.83 -26.88 -2.79
C THR A 200 12.88 -25.40 -2.45
N PHE A 201 11.69 -24.80 -2.39
CA PHE A 201 11.39 -23.47 -1.85
C PHE A 201 9.90 -23.42 -1.46
N THR A 202 9.38 -22.31 -0.95
CA THR A 202 8.00 -22.29 -0.41
C THR A 202 7.25 -20.99 -0.70
N GLY A 203 5.92 -21.09 -0.80
CA GLY A 203 5.03 -19.93 -0.84
C GLY A 203 5.37 -18.89 -1.92
N PHE A 204 5.58 -17.65 -1.49
CA PHE A 204 5.76 -16.50 -2.38
C PHE A 204 7.06 -16.54 -3.20
N ASP A 205 8.04 -17.36 -2.81
CA ASP A 205 9.32 -17.54 -3.50
C ASP A 205 9.19 -17.85 -5.00
N ILE A 206 8.10 -18.51 -5.42
CA ILE A 206 7.86 -18.90 -6.82
C ILE A 206 7.83 -17.72 -7.80
N LEU A 207 7.54 -16.51 -7.31
CA LEU A 207 7.50 -15.28 -8.12
C LEU A 207 8.85 -14.55 -8.19
N PHE A 208 9.88 -15.03 -7.47
CA PHE A 208 11.16 -14.35 -7.31
C PHE A 208 12.28 -15.19 -7.91
N GLU A 209 13.27 -14.54 -8.52
CA GLU A 209 14.45 -15.21 -9.06
C GLU A 209 15.18 -16.04 -7.99
N ASN A 210 15.24 -15.52 -6.77
CA ASN A 210 15.89 -16.18 -5.66
C ASN A 210 14.84 -16.63 -4.65
N PRO A 211 14.71 -17.94 -4.33
CA PRO A 211 15.52 -19.05 -4.84
C PRO A 211 14.98 -19.69 -6.13
N SER A 212 13.80 -19.30 -6.64
CA SER A 212 13.06 -20.16 -7.58
C SER A 212 13.78 -20.44 -8.90
N ARG A 213 14.67 -19.55 -9.34
CA ARG A 213 15.51 -19.71 -10.54
C ARG A 213 16.93 -20.10 -10.16
N THR A 214 17.46 -19.55 -9.06
CA THR A 214 18.83 -19.86 -8.61
C THR A 214 18.98 -21.33 -8.18
N VAL A 215 17.95 -21.94 -7.61
CA VAL A 215 17.91 -23.39 -7.32
C VAL A 215 18.06 -24.24 -8.59
N LEU A 216 17.61 -23.70 -9.73
CA LEU A 216 17.69 -24.32 -11.05
C LEU A 216 19.02 -24.05 -11.78
N HIS A 217 19.95 -23.31 -11.17
CA HIS A 217 21.33 -23.20 -11.69
C HIS A 217 22.07 -24.53 -11.58
N ASN A 218 21.69 -25.37 -10.62
CA ASN A 218 22.06 -26.78 -10.66
C ASN A 218 21.32 -27.45 -11.82
N SER A 219 22.05 -27.72 -12.91
CA SER A 219 21.50 -28.29 -14.15
C SER A 219 20.82 -29.64 -13.96
N ASN A 220 21.13 -30.36 -12.87
CA ASN A 220 20.61 -31.67 -12.58
C ASN A 220 19.22 -31.63 -11.92
N VAL A 221 18.78 -30.47 -11.42
CA VAL A 221 17.44 -30.33 -10.83
C VAL A 221 16.38 -30.52 -11.91
N THR A 222 15.65 -31.63 -11.81
CA THR A 222 14.57 -31.99 -12.75
C THR A 222 13.19 -31.88 -12.12
N VAL A 223 13.14 -31.71 -10.80
CA VAL A 223 11.90 -31.66 -10.01
C VAL A 223 12.03 -30.59 -8.93
N VAL A 224 10.95 -29.86 -8.66
CA VAL A 224 10.84 -28.95 -7.53
C VAL A 224 9.70 -29.44 -6.61
N VAL A 225 9.98 -29.54 -5.31
CA VAL A 225 8.96 -29.78 -4.27
C VAL A 225 8.63 -28.46 -3.59
N PHE A 226 7.33 -28.13 -3.59
CA PHE A 226 6.83 -26.80 -3.29
C PHE A 226 5.65 -26.86 -2.30
N PRO A 227 5.94 -26.97 -0.99
CA PRO A 227 4.98 -26.59 0.03
C PRO A 227 4.52 -25.14 -0.21
N THR A 228 3.22 -24.88 -0.09
CA THR A 228 2.70 -23.53 -0.32
C THR A 228 1.42 -23.28 0.46
N ALA A 229 1.17 -22.02 0.79
CA ALA A 229 -0.09 -21.49 1.30
C ALA A 229 -0.54 -20.30 0.43
N LEU A 230 -0.40 -20.41 -0.89
CA LEU A 230 -0.84 -19.38 -1.81
C LEU A 230 -2.37 -19.24 -1.80
N ASN A 231 -2.83 -18.00 -1.65
CA ASN A 231 -4.21 -17.64 -1.89
C ASN A 231 -4.41 -17.26 -3.36
N SER A 232 -5.56 -17.63 -3.94
CA SER A 232 -5.88 -17.36 -5.34
C SER A 232 -6.49 -15.98 -5.49
N SER A 233 -5.75 -15.08 -6.14
CA SER A 233 -6.19 -13.74 -6.52
C SER A 233 -6.35 -13.64 -8.04
N MET A 234 -7.58 -13.41 -8.48
CA MET A 234 -7.91 -13.24 -9.89
C MET A 234 -7.53 -11.86 -10.40
N PRO A 235 -7.20 -11.72 -11.71
CA PRO A 235 -7.04 -12.80 -12.68
C PRO A 235 -5.64 -13.41 -12.75
N PHE A 236 -4.62 -12.74 -12.20
CA PHE A 236 -3.22 -13.05 -12.51
C PHE A 236 -2.52 -13.98 -11.52
N PHE A 237 -2.97 -14.03 -10.27
CA PHE A 237 -2.27 -14.72 -9.19
C PHE A 237 -3.09 -15.87 -8.61
N THR A 238 -3.47 -16.82 -9.47
CA THR A 238 -4.15 -18.06 -9.03
C THR A 238 -3.13 -19.19 -8.84
N SER A 239 -3.32 -19.98 -7.78
CA SER A 239 -2.38 -21.01 -7.35
C SER A 239 -2.05 -22.00 -8.46
N LEU A 240 -3.06 -22.65 -9.06
CA LEU A 240 -2.87 -23.66 -10.10
C LEU A 240 -2.24 -23.06 -11.38
N SER A 241 -2.57 -21.81 -11.73
CA SER A 241 -2.02 -21.14 -12.92
C SER A 241 -0.54 -20.82 -12.75
N ILE A 242 -0.14 -20.22 -11.62
CA ILE A 242 1.27 -19.91 -11.33
C ILE A 242 2.10 -21.19 -11.26
N GLN A 243 1.59 -22.22 -10.56
CA GLN A 243 2.29 -23.49 -10.41
C GLN A 243 2.53 -24.17 -11.77
N HIS A 244 1.49 -24.25 -12.62
CA HIS A 244 1.63 -24.79 -13.98
C HIS A 244 2.54 -23.95 -14.87
N GLY A 245 2.40 -22.63 -14.81
CA GLY A 245 3.23 -21.68 -15.55
C GLY A 245 4.70 -21.85 -15.20
N TYR A 246 5.03 -21.92 -13.90
CA TYR A 246 6.40 -22.13 -13.43
C TYR A 246 6.99 -23.45 -13.93
N ALA A 247 6.26 -24.57 -13.81
CA ALA A 247 6.73 -25.87 -14.27
C ALA A 247 7.07 -25.87 -15.77
N SER A 248 6.14 -25.35 -16.57
CA SER A 248 6.26 -25.28 -18.04
C SER A 248 7.37 -24.32 -18.48
N ALA A 249 7.48 -23.15 -17.85
CA ALA A 249 8.46 -22.14 -18.21
C ALA A 249 9.90 -22.54 -17.84
N ASN A 250 10.07 -23.49 -16.91
CA ASN A 250 11.38 -23.92 -16.42
C ASN A 250 11.77 -25.34 -16.89
N GLY A 251 10.87 -26.09 -17.53
CA GLY A 251 11.16 -27.46 -17.98
C GLY A 251 11.38 -28.44 -16.82
N VAL A 252 10.75 -28.19 -15.68
CA VAL A 252 10.88 -29.00 -14.45
C VAL A 252 9.52 -29.54 -14.00
N ASN A 253 9.51 -30.75 -13.44
CA ASN A 253 8.31 -31.22 -12.74
C ASN A 253 8.12 -30.41 -11.45
N LEU A 254 6.88 -30.08 -11.09
CA LEU A 254 6.57 -29.35 -9.86
C LEU A 254 5.56 -30.15 -9.02
N PHE A 255 5.88 -30.36 -7.74
CA PHE A 255 4.99 -31.00 -6.77
C PHE A 255 4.55 -29.94 -5.76
N ALA A 256 3.37 -29.36 -6.00
CA ALA A 256 2.82 -28.28 -5.19
C ALA A 256 1.74 -28.81 -4.24
N ALA A 257 1.95 -28.61 -2.95
CA ALA A 257 0.99 -28.95 -1.90
C ALA A 257 0.52 -27.65 -1.25
N ASN A 258 -0.77 -27.30 -1.41
CA ASN A 258 -1.31 -26.04 -0.95
C ASN A 258 -2.14 -26.19 0.35
N TYR A 259 -2.15 -25.13 1.14
CA TYR A 259 -3.09 -24.96 2.24
C TYR A 259 -4.53 -24.97 1.69
N GLY A 260 -5.42 -25.72 2.32
CA GLY A 260 -6.75 -26.06 1.81
C GLY A 260 -7.87 -25.35 2.57
N GLU A 261 -7.92 -24.02 2.51
CA GLU A 261 -8.97 -23.21 3.15
C GLU A 261 -9.71 -22.34 2.11
N PRO A 262 -10.72 -22.91 1.43
CA PRO A 262 -11.39 -22.27 0.30
C PRO A 262 -12.05 -20.93 0.61
N LYS A 263 -12.50 -20.72 1.87
CA LYS A 263 -13.14 -19.47 2.32
C LYS A 263 -12.17 -18.28 2.24
N ASN A 264 -10.89 -18.53 2.46
CA ASN A 264 -9.83 -17.51 2.42
C ASN A 264 -9.05 -17.54 1.10
N ALA A 265 -9.61 -18.21 0.08
CA ALA A 265 -8.99 -18.44 -1.23
C ALA A 265 -7.71 -19.29 -1.19
N HIS A 266 -7.43 -20.02 -0.12
CA HIS A 266 -6.33 -20.99 -0.08
C HIS A 266 -6.79 -22.32 -0.70
N GLY A 267 -5.97 -22.87 -1.59
CA GLY A 267 -6.23 -24.16 -2.25
C GLY A 267 -5.66 -24.19 -3.66
N GLY A 268 -5.73 -25.33 -4.32
CA GLY A 268 -5.09 -25.54 -5.61
C GLY A 268 -3.71 -26.18 -5.43
N SER A 269 -3.73 -27.52 -5.38
CA SER A 269 -2.55 -28.37 -5.28
C SER A 269 -2.39 -29.22 -6.53
N GLY A 270 -1.16 -29.61 -6.85
CA GLY A 270 -0.93 -30.35 -8.09
C GLY A 270 0.44 -30.97 -8.29
N ILE A 271 0.46 -31.94 -9.18
CA ILE A 271 1.68 -32.53 -9.75
C ILE A 271 1.72 -32.16 -11.24
N TYR A 272 2.69 -31.36 -11.63
CA TYR A 272 2.83 -30.79 -12.97
C TYR A 272 4.07 -31.34 -13.67
N SER A 273 3.96 -31.68 -14.96
CA SER A 273 5.11 -32.04 -15.79
C SER A 273 5.79 -30.81 -16.39
N GLY A 274 7.10 -30.88 -16.56
CA GLY A 274 7.88 -29.77 -17.13
C GLY A 274 7.61 -29.45 -18.61
N ASP A 275 6.99 -30.35 -19.38
CA ASP A 275 6.50 -30.05 -20.76
C ASP A 275 5.12 -29.41 -20.78
N GLY A 276 4.45 -29.27 -19.62
CA GLY A 276 3.06 -28.81 -19.56
C GLY A 276 2.04 -29.79 -20.15
N THR A 277 2.42 -31.02 -20.50
CA THR A 277 1.51 -31.99 -21.16
C THR A 277 0.74 -32.89 -20.19
N LYS A 278 1.19 -33.00 -18.93
CA LYS A 278 0.53 -33.79 -17.89
C LYS A 278 0.43 -33.01 -16.59
N MET A 279 -0.76 -33.01 -16.01
CA MET A 279 -0.99 -32.50 -14.67
C MET A 279 -2.01 -33.36 -13.93
N ASN A 280 -1.87 -33.46 -12.61
CA ASN A 280 -2.91 -33.98 -11.72
C ASN A 280 -3.13 -32.91 -10.67
N VAL A 281 -4.29 -32.25 -10.69
CA VAL A 281 -4.59 -31.10 -9.84
C VAL A 281 -5.90 -31.26 -9.11
N TYR A 282 -6.01 -30.59 -7.97
CA TYR A 282 -7.21 -30.53 -7.15
C TYR A 282 -7.42 -29.11 -6.64
N ILE A 283 -8.68 -28.71 -6.65
CA ILE A 283 -9.19 -27.47 -6.05
C ILE A 283 -10.69 -27.66 -5.82
N ASP A 284 -11.19 -27.35 -4.62
CA ASP A 284 -12.61 -27.53 -4.26
C ASP A 284 -13.08 -26.40 -3.36
N GLY A 285 -14.33 -25.97 -3.50
CA GLY A 285 -14.95 -24.98 -2.62
C GLY A 285 -15.28 -25.51 -1.21
N SER A 286 -15.17 -26.81 -1.00
CA SER A 286 -15.41 -27.46 0.28
C SER A 286 -14.12 -27.55 1.09
N PRO A 287 -14.15 -27.36 2.43
CA PRO A 287 -12.95 -27.33 3.29
C PRO A 287 -12.32 -28.73 3.54
N SER A 288 -12.29 -29.58 2.52
CA SER A 288 -11.80 -30.97 2.59
C SER A 288 -10.35 -31.09 2.16
N SER A 289 -9.58 -31.92 2.87
CA SER A 289 -8.22 -32.28 2.48
C SER A 289 -8.21 -33.38 1.41
N LYS A 290 -7.25 -33.32 0.48
CA LYS A 290 -7.14 -34.25 -0.65
C LYS A 290 -5.69 -34.65 -0.92
N LEU A 291 -5.45 -35.96 -0.89
CA LEU A 291 -4.21 -36.56 -1.39
C LEU A 291 -4.30 -36.75 -2.91
N ILE A 292 -3.37 -36.17 -3.64
CA ILE A 292 -3.21 -36.31 -5.08
C ILE A 292 -1.99 -37.17 -5.34
N VAL A 293 -2.13 -38.20 -6.17
CA VAL A 293 -1.05 -39.16 -6.45
C VAL A 293 -0.88 -39.31 -7.95
N SER A 294 0.37 -39.33 -8.41
CA SER A 294 0.67 -39.51 -9.83
C SER A 294 1.99 -40.23 -10.07
N ASN A 295 2.06 -40.97 -11.18
CA ASN A 295 3.30 -41.56 -11.66
C ASN A 295 4.10 -40.49 -12.43
N VAL A 296 5.36 -40.33 -12.04
CA VAL A 296 6.27 -39.34 -12.62
C VAL A 296 7.46 -40.06 -13.25
N ALA A 297 7.77 -39.71 -14.49
CA ALA A 297 8.93 -40.24 -15.18
C ALA A 297 10.20 -39.60 -14.60
N ALA A 298 11.14 -40.43 -14.14
CA ALA A 298 12.46 -39.97 -13.72
C ALA A 298 13.29 -39.58 -14.96
N ARG A 299 14.06 -38.49 -14.84
CA ARG A 299 14.87 -37.92 -15.92
C ARG A 299 16.25 -37.54 -15.39
N SER A 300 17.25 -37.65 -16.25
CA SER A 300 18.63 -37.24 -15.98
C SER A 300 18.86 -35.74 -16.20
N HIS A 301 18.03 -35.10 -17.01
CA HIS A 301 18.17 -33.70 -17.41
C HIS A 301 16.80 -33.03 -17.48
N ARG A 302 16.80 -31.70 -17.38
CA ARG A 302 15.60 -30.88 -17.59
C ARG A 302 15.05 -31.08 -18.99
N MET A 303 13.76 -30.81 -19.12
CA MET A 303 13.05 -30.94 -20.38
C MET A 303 13.50 -29.81 -21.29
N GLU A 304 13.87 -30.14 -22.53
CA GLU A 304 14.30 -29.13 -23.49
C GLU A 304 13.16 -28.14 -23.73
N LYS A 305 13.50 -26.85 -23.63
CA LYS A 305 12.55 -25.78 -23.92
C LYS A 305 12.32 -25.70 -25.42
N THR A 306 11.06 -25.54 -25.81
CA THR A 306 10.70 -25.22 -27.19
C THR A 306 11.29 -23.84 -27.56
N VAL A 307 11.99 -23.75 -28.68
CA VAL A 307 12.50 -22.48 -29.23
C VAL A 307 11.46 -21.88 -30.17
N CYS A 308 11.23 -20.57 -30.09
CA CYS A 308 10.25 -19.90 -30.94
C CYS A 308 10.79 -19.71 -32.37
N SER A 309 10.02 -20.11 -33.39
CA SER A 309 10.39 -19.88 -34.79
C SER A 309 10.04 -18.46 -35.23
N THR A 310 11.03 -17.62 -35.56
CA THR A 310 10.84 -16.20 -35.92
C THR A 310 10.53 -15.94 -37.42
N ASN A 311 10.41 -16.98 -38.26
CA ASN A 311 10.16 -16.81 -39.69
C ASN A 311 8.73 -17.22 -40.06
N VAL A 312 7.86 -16.24 -40.28
CA VAL A 312 6.69 -16.40 -41.15
C VAL A 312 7.02 -15.77 -42.50
N SER A 313 7.68 -16.54 -43.35
CA SER A 313 7.53 -16.43 -44.79
C SER A 313 7.03 -17.78 -45.32
N SER A 314 6.18 -17.67 -46.33
CA SER A 314 5.44 -18.74 -47.00
C SER A 314 6.13 -20.11 -47.13
N SER A 315 5.32 -21.15 -46.93
CA SER A 315 5.45 -22.53 -47.45
C SER A 315 6.72 -23.33 -47.10
N SER A 316 6.57 -24.31 -46.23
CA SER A 316 6.83 -25.74 -46.50
C SER A 316 6.71 -26.55 -45.20
N GLY A 317 6.15 -27.76 -45.31
CA GLY A 317 5.68 -28.56 -44.20
C GLY A 317 6.77 -29.01 -43.23
N VAL A 318 6.44 -28.99 -41.93
CA VAL A 318 7.16 -29.76 -40.92
C VAL A 318 6.33 -31.02 -40.63
N GLY A 319 6.99 -32.16 -40.82
CA GLY A 319 6.42 -33.48 -40.81
C GLY A 319 5.68 -33.82 -39.52
N SER A 320 4.60 -34.56 -39.70
CA SER A 320 3.83 -35.23 -38.67
C SER A 320 4.70 -36.21 -37.86
N SER A 321 5.18 -35.81 -36.68
CA SER A 321 5.36 -36.78 -35.60
C SER A 321 4.01 -36.89 -34.89
N LYS A 322 3.24 -37.93 -35.25
CA LYS A 322 2.01 -38.32 -34.57
C LYS A 322 2.37 -38.88 -33.18
N THR A 323 2.67 -38.03 -32.22
CA THR A 323 2.62 -38.44 -30.81
C THR A 323 1.15 -38.41 -30.38
N LYS A 324 0.52 -39.59 -30.31
CA LYS A 324 -0.81 -39.74 -29.72
C LYS A 324 -0.79 -39.17 -28.30
N TYR A 325 -1.39 -38.00 -28.10
CA TYR A 325 -1.60 -37.42 -26.78
C TYR A 325 -2.52 -38.36 -25.99
N ALA A 326 -2.01 -38.89 -24.86
CA ALA A 326 -2.80 -39.71 -23.96
C ALA A 326 -3.91 -38.88 -23.33
N LEU A 327 -5.10 -39.46 -23.20
CA LEU A 327 -6.28 -38.86 -22.58
C LEU A 327 -5.96 -38.29 -21.18
N PRO A 328 -6.55 -37.14 -20.78
CA PRO A 328 -6.32 -36.55 -19.46
C PRO A 328 -6.73 -37.50 -18.33
N GLY A 329 -5.86 -37.63 -17.33
CA GLY A 329 -6.17 -38.34 -16.08
C GLY A 329 -7.33 -37.68 -15.33
N SER A 330 -8.03 -38.51 -14.55
CA SER A 330 -9.21 -38.19 -13.74
C SER A 330 -9.14 -36.81 -13.06
N LEU A 331 -10.00 -35.89 -13.51
CA LEU A 331 -10.20 -34.56 -12.94
C LEU A 331 -11.40 -34.61 -11.99
N SER A 332 -11.15 -34.75 -10.69
CA SER A 332 -12.19 -34.77 -9.65
C SER A 332 -12.41 -33.36 -9.10
N THR A 333 -13.54 -32.74 -9.44
CA THR A 333 -14.04 -31.49 -8.81
C THR A 333 -15.55 -31.55 -8.73
N THR A 334 -16.13 -31.50 -7.53
CA THR A 334 -17.59 -31.63 -7.32
C THR A 334 -18.28 -30.33 -6.91
N ASN A 335 -17.56 -29.35 -6.33
CA ASN A 335 -18.19 -28.13 -5.78
C ASN A 335 -17.34 -26.84 -5.93
N ILE A 336 -16.76 -26.61 -7.11
CA ILE A 336 -15.89 -25.45 -7.36
C ILE A 336 -16.62 -24.11 -7.22
N THR A 337 -17.96 -24.07 -7.33
CA THR A 337 -18.79 -22.86 -7.18
C THR A 337 -18.63 -22.17 -5.82
N ASN A 338 -18.33 -22.92 -4.76
CA ASN A 338 -18.19 -22.37 -3.40
C ASN A 338 -16.76 -21.90 -3.08
N TYR A 339 -15.82 -22.04 -4.02
CA TYR A 339 -14.45 -21.56 -3.82
C TYR A 339 -14.38 -20.05 -4.01
N VAL A 340 -13.91 -19.33 -2.99
CA VAL A 340 -13.73 -17.88 -3.03
C VAL A 340 -12.42 -17.56 -3.73
N THR A 341 -12.43 -16.62 -4.67
CA THR A 341 -11.22 -15.99 -5.20
C THR A 341 -11.15 -14.55 -4.74
N LYS A 342 -9.97 -14.07 -4.36
CA LYS A 342 -9.76 -12.64 -4.11
C LYS A 342 -9.66 -11.90 -5.45
N LYS A 343 -10.07 -10.63 -5.50
CA LYS A 343 -9.85 -9.77 -6.67
C LYS A 343 -8.74 -8.79 -6.32
N ASP A 344 -7.55 -9.02 -6.87
CA ASP A 344 -6.40 -8.10 -6.75
C ASP A 344 -6.11 -7.54 -8.15
N PHE A 345 -7.12 -6.82 -8.65
CA PHE A 345 -7.19 -6.37 -10.03
C PHE A 345 -7.78 -4.96 -10.09
N ASP A 346 -6.90 -3.98 -10.17
CA ASP A 346 -7.25 -2.59 -10.41
C ASP A 346 -7.23 -2.31 -11.91
N ALA A 347 -8.36 -2.53 -12.59
CA ALA A 347 -8.50 -2.32 -14.03
C ALA A 347 -8.02 -0.93 -14.49
N TRP A 348 -7.98 0.08 -13.63
CA TRP A 348 -7.54 1.42 -14.01
C TRP A 348 -6.02 1.54 -14.23
N LYS A 349 -5.24 0.57 -13.74
CA LYS A 349 -3.79 0.50 -13.98
C LYS A 349 -3.44 -0.14 -15.34
N TYR A 350 -4.38 -0.79 -16.01
CA TYR A 350 -4.11 -1.64 -17.17
C TYR A 350 -4.70 -1.07 -18.46
N ILE A 351 -3.99 -1.23 -19.58
CA ILE A 351 -4.46 -0.82 -20.90
C ILE A 351 -5.23 -1.97 -21.55
N PHE A 352 -6.54 -1.78 -21.76
CA PHE A 352 -7.40 -2.76 -22.41
C PHE A 352 -7.76 -2.35 -23.83
N GLN A 353 -7.83 -3.34 -24.70
CA GLN A 353 -8.47 -3.24 -25.99
C GLN A 353 -9.61 -4.25 -26.07
N SER A 354 -10.83 -3.76 -26.34
CA SER A 354 -11.97 -4.62 -26.62
C SER A 354 -11.75 -5.41 -27.91
N ILE A 355 -12.21 -6.65 -27.94
CA ILE A 355 -12.19 -7.47 -29.15
C ILE A 355 -13.63 -7.78 -29.55
N THR A 356 -13.95 -7.63 -30.84
CA THR A 356 -15.25 -8.02 -31.38
C THR A 356 -15.06 -9.30 -32.19
N LEU A 357 -15.62 -10.41 -31.71
CA LEU A 357 -15.40 -11.76 -32.26
C LEU A 357 -16.45 -12.15 -33.32
N ASP A 358 -17.40 -11.26 -33.62
CA ASP A 358 -18.49 -11.44 -34.58
C ASP A 358 -18.04 -11.48 -36.05
N LYS A 359 -16.81 -11.02 -36.35
CA LYS A 359 -16.25 -10.94 -37.73
C LYS A 359 -15.27 -12.05 -38.12
N GLY A 360 -14.98 -13.02 -37.25
CA GLY A 360 -14.01 -14.10 -37.52
C GLY A 360 -12.67 -13.90 -36.82
N ASP A 361 -11.56 -14.07 -37.55
CA ASP A 361 -10.20 -13.99 -36.99
C ASP A 361 -9.88 -12.56 -36.54
N PHE A 362 -9.30 -12.45 -35.34
CA PHE A 362 -8.91 -11.18 -34.71
C PHE A 362 -7.39 -11.14 -34.54
N SER A 363 -6.76 -10.04 -34.98
CA SER A 363 -5.35 -9.78 -34.76
C SER A 363 -5.13 -8.34 -34.32
N THR A 364 -4.39 -8.14 -33.23
CA THR A 364 -4.04 -6.80 -32.74
C THR A 364 -2.74 -6.81 -31.96
N THR A 365 -2.13 -5.64 -31.81
CA THR A 365 -1.00 -5.41 -30.91
C THR A 365 -1.37 -4.35 -29.88
N VAL A 366 -1.20 -4.66 -28.59
CA VAL A 366 -1.40 -3.74 -27.47
C VAL A 366 -0.05 -3.48 -26.82
N CYS A 367 0.24 -2.22 -26.51
CA CYS A 367 1.49 -1.83 -25.85
C CYS A 367 1.22 -1.03 -24.58
N HIS A 368 2.03 -1.24 -23.55
CA HIS A 368 2.10 -0.42 -22.34
C HIS A 368 3.56 -0.31 -21.90
N ASN A 369 4.07 0.91 -21.72
CA ASN A 369 5.49 1.20 -21.47
C ASN A 369 6.41 0.43 -22.42
N ASN A 370 7.30 -0.44 -21.92
CA ASN A 370 8.28 -1.16 -22.73
C ASN A 370 7.80 -2.55 -23.18
N LEU A 371 6.52 -2.87 -22.98
CA LEU A 371 5.92 -4.16 -23.37
C LEU A 371 4.93 -3.97 -24.51
N CYS A 372 5.15 -4.71 -25.60
CA CYS A 372 4.18 -4.85 -26.69
C CYS A 372 3.80 -6.33 -26.86
N CYS A 373 2.49 -6.57 -26.86
CA CYS A 373 1.89 -7.90 -26.94
C CYS A 373 1.07 -8.01 -28.23
N THR A 374 1.35 -9.01 -29.06
CA THR A 374 0.56 -9.29 -30.28
C THR A 374 -0.32 -10.50 -30.05
N PHE A 375 -1.62 -10.35 -30.33
CA PHE A 375 -2.65 -11.36 -30.15
C PHE A 375 -3.17 -11.78 -31.51
N ASN A 376 -3.12 -13.08 -31.82
CA ASN A 376 -3.75 -13.67 -32.99
C ASN A 376 -4.77 -14.72 -32.51
N ILE A 377 -6.05 -14.45 -32.73
CA ILE A 377 -7.18 -15.18 -32.17
C ILE A 377 -8.09 -15.64 -33.31
N THR A 378 -8.38 -16.94 -33.35
CA THR A 378 -9.28 -17.58 -34.31
C THR A 378 -10.40 -18.25 -33.51
N VAL A 379 -11.65 -17.98 -33.87
CA VAL A 379 -12.85 -18.52 -33.20
C VAL A 379 -13.64 -19.43 -34.13
N GLU A 380 -14.38 -20.38 -33.56
CA GLU A 380 -15.31 -21.19 -34.32
C GLU A 380 -16.62 -20.42 -34.54
N LYS A 381 -16.88 -19.94 -35.77
CA LYS A 381 -17.99 -19.01 -36.09
C LYS A 381 -19.37 -19.41 -35.56
N ASN A 382 -19.67 -20.71 -35.50
CA ASN A 382 -20.97 -21.22 -35.03
C ASN A 382 -21.07 -21.35 -33.50
N HIS A 383 -19.98 -21.06 -32.77
CA HIS A 383 -19.86 -21.19 -31.32
C HIS A 383 -19.29 -19.89 -30.71
N VAL A 384 -19.57 -18.73 -31.31
CA VAL A 384 -19.31 -17.42 -30.72
C VAL A 384 -20.58 -16.94 -30.00
N SER A 385 -20.47 -16.66 -28.71
CA SER A 385 -21.58 -16.16 -27.90
C SER A 385 -21.52 -14.64 -27.81
N SER A 386 -22.61 -13.97 -28.21
CA SER A 386 -22.76 -12.52 -28.05
C SER A 386 -22.85 -12.06 -26.59
N ARG A 387 -22.94 -13.00 -25.64
CA ARG A 387 -22.92 -12.73 -24.19
C ARG A 387 -21.51 -12.71 -23.61
N ASP A 388 -20.53 -13.24 -24.33
CA ASP A 388 -19.19 -13.39 -23.81
C ASP A 388 -18.36 -12.16 -24.21
N ASN A 389 -17.96 -11.36 -23.22
CA ASN A 389 -17.09 -10.22 -23.47
C ASN A 389 -15.65 -10.61 -23.23
N PHE A 390 -14.78 -10.35 -24.20
CA PHE A 390 -13.34 -10.58 -24.08
C PHE A 390 -12.58 -9.28 -24.35
N LYS A 391 -11.45 -9.13 -23.66
CA LYS A 391 -10.50 -8.03 -23.89
C LYS A 391 -9.08 -8.57 -23.93
N VAL A 392 -8.25 -7.93 -24.73
CA VAL A 392 -6.79 -8.16 -24.70
C VAL A 392 -6.13 -6.98 -24.00
N MET A 393 -5.05 -7.25 -23.26
CA MET A 393 -4.33 -6.22 -22.52
C MET A 393 -2.83 -6.46 -22.50
N ALA A 394 -2.08 -5.35 -22.41
CA ALA A 394 -0.66 -5.31 -22.14
C ALA A 394 -0.42 -4.45 -20.90
N PHE A 395 0.50 -4.85 -20.03
CA PHE A 395 0.89 -4.07 -18.86
C PHE A 395 2.36 -4.28 -18.49
N ASP A 396 3.07 -3.20 -18.21
CA ASP A 396 4.45 -3.22 -17.72
C ASP A 396 4.58 -2.17 -16.62
N GLY A 397 4.59 -2.59 -15.36
CA GLY A 397 4.56 -1.67 -14.22
C GLY A 397 4.45 -2.35 -12.87
N GLN A 398 4.33 -1.58 -11.79
CA GLN A 398 4.15 -2.11 -10.43
C GLN A 398 2.69 -2.47 -10.14
N ASN A 399 2.47 -3.64 -9.55
CA ASN A 399 1.15 -4.02 -9.03
C ASN A 399 0.86 -3.36 -7.67
N SER A 400 -0.30 -3.66 -7.09
CA SER A 400 -0.74 -3.24 -5.74
C SER A 400 0.26 -3.55 -4.62
N ASN A 401 1.09 -4.58 -4.79
CA ASN A 401 2.10 -5.01 -3.82
C ASN A 401 3.51 -4.43 -4.13
N ASN A 402 3.61 -3.38 -4.96
CA ASN A 402 4.86 -2.77 -5.44
C ASN A 402 5.79 -3.73 -6.19
N ILE A 403 5.26 -4.86 -6.68
CA ILE A 403 6.02 -5.84 -7.47
C ILE A 403 5.89 -5.45 -8.94
N HIS A 404 7.04 -5.30 -9.60
CA HIS A 404 7.07 -5.01 -11.02
C HIS A 404 6.70 -6.25 -11.84
N ILE A 405 5.55 -6.20 -12.51
CA ILE A 405 5.01 -7.27 -13.34
C ILE A 405 4.82 -6.82 -14.78
N ARG A 406 4.90 -7.80 -15.68
CA ARG A 406 4.62 -7.66 -17.11
C ARG A 406 3.53 -8.62 -17.50
N VAL A 407 2.46 -8.16 -18.14
CA VAL A 407 1.29 -9.01 -18.42
C VAL A 407 0.86 -8.81 -19.86
N CYS A 408 0.68 -9.91 -20.60
CA CYS A 408 0.04 -9.95 -21.91
C CYS A 408 -1.12 -10.95 -21.86
N THR A 409 -2.38 -10.54 -21.78
CA THR A 409 -3.48 -11.49 -21.56
C THR A 409 -4.74 -11.18 -22.36
N LEU A 410 -5.37 -12.24 -22.85
CA LEU A 410 -6.79 -12.30 -23.17
C LEU A 410 -7.57 -12.59 -21.87
N LEU A 411 -8.54 -11.76 -21.55
CA LEU A 411 -9.37 -11.85 -20.35
C LEU A 411 -10.85 -11.90 -20.70
N ALA A 412 -11.59 -12.74 -19.99
CA ALA A 412 -13.04 -12.75 -19.99
C ALA A 412 -13.58 -11.64 -19.06
N CYS A 413 -14.67 -10.99 -19.46
CA CYS A 413 -15.29 -9.87 -18.76
C CYS A 413 -16.81 -10.07 -18.63
N GLU A 414 -17.38 -9.70 -17.48
CA GLU A 414 -18.84 -9.80 -17.27
C GLU A 414 -19.61 -8.82 -18.17
N SER A 415 -18.99 -7.67 -18.48
CA SER A 415 -19.56 -6.64 -19.34
C SER A 415 -18.47 -6.02 -20.22
N ASP A 416 -18.87 -5.05 -21.05
CA ASP A 416 -17.92 -4.24 -21.82
C ASP A 416 -17.04 -3.34 -20.96
N ALA A 417 -17.32 -3.21 -19.66
CA ALA A 417 -16.53 -2.36 -18.79
C ALA A 417 -15.22 -3.04 -18.35
N PRO A 418 -14.05 -2.38 -18.42
CA PRO A 418 -12.75 -2.97 -18.05
C PRO A 418 -12.66 -3.53 -16.63
N TYR A 419 -13.33 -2.91 -15.66
CA TYR A 419 -13.36 -3.37 -14.25
C TYR A 419 -14.07 -4.71 -14.07
N SER A 420 -14.92 -5.09 -15.03
CA SER A 420 -15.64 -6.37 -15.03
C SER A 420 -14.78 -7.54 -15.52
N CYS A 421 -13.59 -7.25 -16.06
CA CYS A 421 -12.67 -8.25 -16.54
C CYS A 421 -11.97 -8.98 -15.40
N GLY A 422 -11.62 -10.24 -15.65
CA GLY A 422 -10.89 -11.05 -14.69
C GLY A 422 -11.73 -11.60 -13.53
N ALA A 423 -13.06 -11.45 -13.57
CA ALA A 423 -13.96 -12.20 -12.69
C ALA A 423 -14.11 -13.65 -13.17
N ARG A 424 -14.56 -14.54 -12.28
CA ARG A 424 -14.81 -15.95 -12.60
C ARG A 424 -16.18 -16.08 -13.28
N ILE A 425 -16.18 -16.03 -14.60
CA ILE A 425 -17.41 -16.09 -15.42
C ILE A 425 -17.47 -17.31 -16.33
N ASN A 426 -18.67 -17.83 -16.54
CA ASN A 426 -18.88 -18.96 -17.45
C ASN A 426 -18.94 -18.45 -18.89
N THR A 427 -17.93 -18.76 -19.70
CA THR A 427 -17.86 -18.40 -21.13
C THR A 427 -18.05 -19.63 -22.00
N ILE A 428 -18.82 -19.51 -23.09
CA ILE A 428 -19.12 -20.62 -24.00
C ILE A 428 -18.47 -20.45 -25.37
N THR A 429 -17.81 -19.31 -25.61
CA THR A 429 -17.12 -19.01 -26.86
C THR A 429 -15.96 -19.96 -27.07
N LYS A 430 -15.96 -20.62 -28.25
CA LYS A 430 -14.96 -21.61 -28.61
C LYS A 430 -13.87 -21.01 -29.50
N PHE A 431 -12.65 -21.02 -28.99
CA PHE A 431 -11.45 -20.54 -29.66
C PHE A 431 -10.75 -21.72 -30.35
N THR A 432 -10.62 -21.70 -31.67
CA THR A 432 -9.89 -22.74 -32.39
C THR A 432 -8.37 -22.57 -32.26
N LYS A 433 -7.90 -21.32 -32.22
CA LYS A 433 -6.49 -20.99 -32.01
C LYS A 433 -6.34 -19.65 -31.29
N ILE A 434 -5.49 -19.59 -30.27
CA ILE A 434 -5.06 -18.35 -29.62
C ILE A 434 -3.54 -18.34 -29.64
N THR A 435 -2.94 -17.25 -30.07
CA THR A 435 -1.49 -17.04 -30.03
C THR A 435 -1.20 -15.67 -29.44
N VAL A 436 -0.41 -15.64 -28.37
CA VAL A 436 0.06 -14.44 -27.69
C VAL A 436 1.57 -14.36 -27.83
N ASN A 437 2.06 -13.29 -28.44
CA ASN A 437 3.48 -13.01 -28.62
C ASN A 437 3.86 -11.77 -27.81
N ALA A 438 5.02 -11.80 -27.15
CA ALA A 438 5.59 -10.66 -26.45
C ALA A 438 7.03 -10.42 -26.91
N HIS A 439 7.35 -9.17 -27.25
CA HIS A 439 8.71 -8.70 -27.55
C HIS A 439 9.21 -7.82 -26.42
N LEU A 440 10.44 -8.05 -25.97
CA LEU A 440 10.93 -7.48 -24.73
C LEU A 440 12.33 -6.94 -24.91
N GLN A 441 12.59 -5.73 -24.42
CA GLN A 441 13.94 -5.21 -24.32
C GLN A 441 14.75 -5.96 -23.25
N LYS A 442 16.07 -6.00 -23.41
CA LYS A 442 16.97 -6.76 -22.55
C LYS A 442 17.05 -6.11 -21.15
N GLU A 443 16.52 -6.79 -20.14
CA GLU A 443 16.68 -6.46 -18.72
C GLU A 443 17.10 -7.71 -17.93
N GLU A 444 18.10 -7.57 -17.06
CA GLU A 444 18.59 -8.68 -16.24
C GLU A 444 17.53 -9.20 -15.26
N GLY A 445 17.50 -10.53 -15.09
CA GLY A 445 16.58 -11.24 -14.20
C GLY A 445 15.09 -11.15 -14.55
N THR A 446 14.74 -10.76 -15.78
CA THR A 446 13.34 -10.86 -16.23
C THR A 446 13.00 -12.29 -16.70
N PHE A 447 11.95 -12.90 -16.15
CA PHE A 447 11.44 -14.19 -16.62
C PHE A 447 9.93 -14.17 -16.85
N TYR A 448 9.44 -15.04 -17.74
CA TYR A 448 8.04 -15.15 -18.13
C TYR A 448 7.54 -16.56 -17.91
N MET A 449 6.23 -16.68 -17.66
CA MET A 449 5.54 -17.93 -17.55
C MET A 449 4.15 -17.86 -18.20
N PRO A 450 3.62 -18.98 -18.71
CA PRO A 450 2.23 -19.09 -19.12
C PRO A 450 1.29 -18.73 -17.97
N LEU A 451 0.26 -17.95 -18.30
CA LEU A 451 -0.86 -17.66 -17.42
C LEU A 451 -2.14 -18.11 -18.13
N THR A 452 -2.66 -19.27 -17.74
CA THR A 452 -3.82 -19.88 -18.39
C THR A 452 -4.81 -20.37 -17.35
N LEU A 453 -6.09 -20.05 -17.53
CA LEU A 453 -7.13 -20.44 -16.58
C LEU A 453 -8.47 -20.60 -17.29
N ASN A 454 -9.17 -21.68 -16.98
CA ASN A 454 -10.56 -21.90 -17.38
C ASN A 454 -11.55 -21.62 -16.23
N TYR A 455 -12.85 -21.69 -16.51
CA TYR A 455 -13.93 -21.44 -15.55
C TYR A 455 -13.84 -22.27 -14.26
N ASN A 456 -13.25 -23.47 -14.32
CA ASN A 456 -13.05 -24.36 -13.19
C ASN A 456 -11.76 -24.06 -12.40
N LEU A 457 -11.15 -22.90 -12.65
CA LEU A 457 -9.86 -22.47 -12.10
C LEU A 457 -8.70 -23.43 -12.44
N LYS A 458 -8.79 -24.14 -13.56
CA LYS A 458 -7.75 -25.08 -14.01
C LYS A 458 -6.93 -24.51 -15.16
N PRO A 459 -5.61 -24.79 -15.20
CA PRO A 459 -4.76 -24.46 -16.33
C PRO A 459 -5.19 -25.15 -17.64
N ILE A 460 -4.82 -24.53 -18.76
CA ILE A 460 -5.16 -25.02 -20.10
C ILE A 460 -3.99 -25.84 -20.64
N MET A 461 -4.18 -27.16 -20.73
CA MET A 461 -3.12 -28.13 -21.04
C MET A 461 -2.68 -28.18 -22.50
N GLN A 462 -3.59 -27.89 -23.44
CA GLN A 462 -3.31 -27.99 -24.87
C GLN A 462 -2.61 -26.72 -25.37
N THR A 463 -1.50 -26.35 -24.74
CA THR A 463 -0.73 -25.15 -25.05
C THR A 463 0.74 -25.46 -25.32
N ILE A 464 1.37 -24.64 -26.15
CA ILE A 464 2.82 -24.62 -26.37
C ILE A 464 3.33 -23.26 -25.90
N TYR A 465 4.29 -23.29 -24.99
CA TYR A 465 5.07 -22.14 -24.55
C TYR A 465 6.50 -22.25 -25.09
N CYS A 466 7.02 -21.16 -25.64
CA CYS A 466 8.41 -21.04 -26.03
C CYS A 466 8.98 -19.68 -25.61
N ASP A 467 10.28 -19.65 -25.33
CA ASP A 467 11.05 -18.42 -25.15
C ASP A 467 12.34 -18.48 -25.98
N THR A 468 12.80 -17.34 -26.48
CA THR A 468 14.05 -17.25 -27.26
C THR A 468 14.74 -15.94 -26.94
N ASN A 469 15.98 -16.02 -26.45
CA ASN A 469 16.77 -14.86 -26.09
C ASN A 469 17.70 -14.50 -27.28
N ASN A 470 17.40 -13.41 -27.97
CA ASN A 470 18.10 -13.02 -29.20
C ASN A 470 19.33 -12.12 -28.95
N GLY A 471 19.85 -12.06 -27.72
CA GLY A 471 21.13 -11.40 -27.39
C GLY A 471 21.12 -9.87 -27.46
N THR A 472 20.86 -9.31 -28.65
CA THR A 472 20.83 -7.87 -28.96
C THR A 472 19.42 -7.28 -28.98
N ASN A 473 18.41 -8.08 -29.36
CA ASN A 473 17.01 -7.61 -29.53
C ASN A 473 16.09 -8.02 -28.36
N GLY A 474 16.69 -8.50 -27.26
CA GLY A 474 16.01 -8.98 -26.06
C GLY A 474 15.27 -10.32 -26.23
N THR A 475 14.26 -10.58 -25.41
CA THR A 475 13.61 -11.90 -25.31
C THR A 475 12.29 -11.90 -26.08
N PHE A 476 12.10 -12.89 -26.94
CA PHE A 476 10.82 -13.19 -27.58
C PHE A 476 10.14 -14.34 -26.83
N VAL A 477 8.86 -14.17 -26.49
CA VAL A 477 8.07 -15.19 -25.78
C VAL A 477 6.76 -15.40 -26.54
N GLN A 478 6.36 -16.65 -26.72
CA GLN A 478 5.10 -17.01 -27.36
C GLN A 478 4.38 -18.10 -26.58
N LEU A 479 3.05 -17.93 -26.48
CA LEU A 479 2.12 -18.93 -25.98
C LEU A 479 1.05 -19.17 -27.04
N THR A 480 0.82 -20.43 -27.42
CA THR A 480 -0.20 -20.79 -28.42
C THR A 480 -1.01 -22.01 -28.00
N THR A 481 -2.30 -22.05 -28.36
CA THR A 481 -3.10 -23.28 -28.22
C THR A 481 -2.80 -24.26 -29.36
N THR A 482 -2.84 -25.55 -29.04
CA THR A 482 -2.64 -26.67 -29.99
C THR A 482 -3.93 -27.34 -30.42
N ALA A 483 -5.02 -27.05 -29.72
CA ALA A 483 -6.36 -27.53 -30.01
C ALA A 483 -7.39 -26.51 -29.53
N ALA A 484 -8.63 -26.68 -29.99
CA ALA A 484 -9.72 -25.76 -29.67
C ALA A 484 -10.04 -25.76 -28.16
N GLN A 485 -10.28 -24.58 -27.62
CA GLN A 485 -10.54 -24.33 -26.20
C GLN A 485 -11.85 -23.59 -25.99
N GLU A 486 -12.50 -23.84 -24.86
CA GLU A 486 -13.73 -23.20 -24.40
C GLU A 486 -13.61 -22.89 -22.89
N ASN A 487 -14.56 -22.13 -22.33
CA ASN A 487 -14.57 -21.76 -20.92
C ASN A 487 -13.29 -21.02 -20.47
N ILE A 488 -12.67 -20.24 -21.35
CA ILE A 488 -11.45 -19.48 -21.03
C ILE A 488 -11.80 -18.28 -20.15
N LEU A 489 -11.07 -18.13 -19.03
CA LEU A 489 -11.07 -16.92 -18.21
C LEU A 489 -9.86 -16.04 -18.51
N VAL A 490 -8.69 -16.67 -18.58
CA VAL A 490 -7.41 -16.00 -18.74
C VAL A 490 -6.55 -16.82 -19.69
N PHE A 491 -5.98 -16.16 -20.71
CA PHE A 491 -5.00 -16.78 -21.58
C PHE A 491 -3.91 -15.77 -21.93
N GLY A 492 -2.68 -16.00 -21.47
CA GLY A 492 -1.61 -15.04 -21.67
C GLY A 492 -0.29 -15.37 -21.01
N LEU A 493 0.53 -14.33 -20.84
CA LEU A 493 1.88 -14.39 -20.29
C LEU A 493 1.97 -13.49 -19.06
N LEU A 494 2.62 -13.99 -18.02
CA LEU A 494 3.01 -13.24 -16.83
C LEU A 494 4.53 -13.20 -16.75
N GLY A 495 5.09 -12.00 -16.65
CA GLY A 495 6.51 -11.72 -16.52
C GLY A 495 6.84 -10.97 -15.24
N ARG A 496 8.06 -11.17 -14.75
CA ARG A 496 8.61 -10.52 -13.56
C ARG A 496 10.03 -10.06 -13.84
N SER A 497 10.36 -8.81 -13.51
CA SER A 497 11.71 -8.23 -13.68
C SER A 497 12.45 -8.19 -12.33
N SER A 498 13.65 -8.76 -12.25
CA SER A 498 14.51 -8.66 -11.06
C SER A 498 15.30 -7.35 -10.99
N ALA A 499 15.52 -6.66 -12.13
CA ALA A 499 16.36 -5.46 -12.24
C ALA A 499 15.79 -4.21 -11.52
N ARG A 500 14.52 -4.26 -11.08
CA ARG A 500 13.92 -3.28 -10.17
C ARG A 500 13.63 -3.90 -8.80
N LYS A 501 14.63 -4.57 -8.20
CA LYS A 501 14.89 -4.33 -6.77
C LYS A 501 15.27 -2.84 -6.68
N LEU A 502 14.29 -1.94 -6.61
CA LEU A 502 14.57 -0.65 -5.98
C LEU A 502 15.09 -1.04 -4.59
N TYR A 503 16.37 -0.75 -4.36
CA TYR A 503 17.15 -1.26 -3.25
C TYR A 503 16.40 -1.08 -1.93
N ALA A 504 15.73 -2.13 -1.51
CA ALA A 504 15.45 -2.41 -0.11
C ALA A 504 16.35 -3.58 0.31
N VAL A 505 17.65 -3.48 0.00
CA VAL A 505 18.64 -4.13 0.85
C VAL A 505 18.70 -3.27 2.09
N PHE A 506 17.93 -3.64 3.11
CA PHE A 506 18.13 -3.11 4.45
C PHE A 506 19.57 -3.46 4.82
N ILE A 507 20.41 -2.44 5.00
CA ILE A 507 21.66 -2.62 5.72
C ILE A 507 21.25 -2.84 7.19
N LEU A 508 21.06 -4.09 7.58
CA LEU A 508 20.92 -4.49 8.97
C LEU A 508 22.31 -4.48 9.62
N VAL A 509 22.92 -3.29 9.73
CA VAL A 509 24.07 -3.09 10.61
C VAL A 509 23.53 -3.11 12.03
N ILE A 510 23.93 -4.11 12.80
CA ILE A 510 23.57 -4.20 14.21
C ILE A 510 24.27 -3.08 14.99
N LEU A 511 23.73 -2.74 16.17
CA LEU A 511 24.24 -1.65 16.99
C LEU A 511 25.77 -1.77 17.23
N GLU A 512 26.28 -2.97 17.50
CA GLU A 512 27.72 -3.26 17.65
C GLU A 512 28.57 -2.86 16.43
N GLN A 513 28.10 -3.18 15.22
CA GLN A 513 28.83 -2.86 13.99
C GLN A 513 28.79 -1.34 13.69
N LYS A 514 27.67 -0.67 14.00
CA LYS A 514 27.58 0.81 13.91
C LYS A 514 28.52 1.48 14.90
N THR A 515 28.56 0.98 16.13
CA THR A 515 29.47 1.45 17.18
C THR A 515 30.93 1.24 16.76
N PHE A 516 31.29 0.05 16.26
CA PHE A 516 32.65 -0.23 15.81
C PHE A 516 33.10 0.67 14.66
N LEU A 517 32.23 0.96 13.68
CA LEU A 517 32.52 1.90 12.59
C LEU A 517 32.83 3.31 13.11
N ILE A 518 32.06 3.78 14.10
CA ILE A 518 32.26 5.08 14.74
C ILE A 518 33.55 5.08 15.56
N GLU A 519 33.85 4.02 16.29
CA GLU A 519 35.08 3.90 17.07
C GLU A 519 36.33 3.80 16.19
N SER A 520 36.30 2.97 15.14
CA SER A 520 37.39 2.85 14.16
C SER A 520 37.62 4.18 13.43
N TYR A 521 36.55 4.92 13.13
CA TYR A 521 36.63 6.27 12.59
C TYR A 521 37.38 7.23 13.53
N PHE A 522 37.18 7.14 14.85
CA PHE A 522 37.92 7.96 15.81
C PHE A 522 39.34 7.45 16.11
N ARG A 523 39.58 6.13 16.07
CA ARG A 523 40.92 5.53 16.26
C ARG A 523 41.88 5.83 15.11
N ASN A 524 41.39 5.84 13.86
CA ASN A 524 42.20 6.09 12.66
C ASN A 524 42.43 7.57 12.33
N GLY A 525 42.00 8.49 13.22
CA GLY A 525 42.28 9.91 13.06
C GLY A 525 43.74 10.22 13.34
N LEU A 526 44.44 10.80 12.37
CA LEU A 526 45.80 11.33 12.53
C LEU A 526 45.76 12.85 12.61
N LYS A 527 46.41 13.42 13.63
CA LYS A 527 46.46 14.87 13.80
C LYS A 527 47.65 15.46 13.06
N VAL A 528 47.40 16.08 11.92
CA VAL A 528 48.42 16.75 11.10
C VAL A 528 48.10 18.24 11.04
N ASN A 529 49.07 19.08 11.40
CA ASN A 529 48.93 20.55 11.44
C ASN A 529 47.69 21.04 12.21
N GLY A 530 47.38 20.38 13.33
CA GLY A 530 46.24 20.74 14.19
C GLY A 530 44.87 20.24 13.69
N SER A 531 44.83 19.59 12.53
CA SER A 531 43.62 19.07 11.89
C SER A 531 43.62 17.55 11.97
N TRP A 532 42.47 16.98 12.32
CA TRP A 532 42.32 15.53 12.29
C TRP A 532 42.05 15.11 10.85
N ILE A 533 42.94 14.29 10.30
CA ILE A 533 42.82 13.68 8.99
C ILE A 533 42.45 12.21 9.21
N TYR A 534 41.40 11.76 8.53
CA TYR A 534 40.85 10.42 8.68
C TYR A 534 41.03 9.65 7.38
N SER A 535 41.57 8.44 7.46
CA SER A 535 41.58 7.52 6.32
C SER A 535 40.34 6.62 6.39
N VAL A 536 39.36 6.91 5.55
CA VAL A 536 38.17 6.06 5.39
C VAL A 536 38.58 4.66 4.94
N GLN A 537 39.64 4.56 4.12
CA GLN A 537 40.22 3.30 3.69
C GLN A 537 40.70 2.47 4.89
N ASN A 538 41.40 3.07 5.85
CA ASN A 538 41.90 2.35 7.04
C ASN A 538 40.75 1.93 7.97
N CYS A 539 39.74 2.79 8.16
CA CYS A 539 38.54 2.47 8.94
C CYS A 539 37.74 1.31 8.30
N LEU A 540 37.65 1.30 6.97
CA LEU A 540 36.98 0.22 6.23
C LEU A 540 37.81 -1.08 6.26
N GLU A 541 39.13 -1.00 6.18
CA GLU A 541 40.03 -2.15 6.29
C GLU A 541 39.98 -2.75 7.70
N GLU A 542 39.91 -1.94 8.76
CA GLU A 542 39.64 -2.41 10.14
C GLU A 542 38.23 -3.00 10.29
N PHE A 543 37.21 -2.38 9.70
CA PHE A 543 35.83 -2.89 9.75
C PHE A 543 35.69 -4.23 9.04
N ILE A 544 36.35 -4.40 7.89
CA ILE A 544 36.38 -5.66 7.15
C ILE A 544 37.23 -6.71 7.88
N ALA A 545 38.28 -6.30 8.59
CA ALA A 545 39.08 -7.21 9.41
C ALA A 545 38.31 -7.69 10.66
N GLU A 546 37.50 -6.83 11.28
CA GLU A 546 36.70 -7.17 12.47
C GLU A 546 35.40 -7.91 12.11
N PHE A 547 34.76 -7.54 11.00
CA PHE A 547 33.52 -8.17 10.51
C PHE A 547 33.71 -8.74 9.09
N PRO A 548 34.56 -9.76 8.90
CA PRO A 548 34.92 -10.30 7.59
C PRO A 548 33.74 -10.95 6.84
N ASN A 549 32.64 -11.22 7.54
CA ASN A 549 31.42 -11.83 6.99
C ASN A 549 30.38 -10.78 6.52
N VAL A 550 30.63 -9.49 6.74
CA VAL A 550 29.76 -8.41 6.23
C VAL A 550 30.21 -8.06 4.81
N ILE A 551 29.38 -8.39 3.82
CA ILE A 551 29.66 -8.04 2.40
C ILE A 551 29.49 -6.52 2.23
N VAL A 552 30.59 -5.81 2.00
CA VAL A 552 30.60 -4.37 1.69
C VAL A 552 31.12 -4.21 0.27
N ASP A 553 30.32 -3.67 -0.64
CA ASP A 553 30.73 -3.42 -2.02
C ASP A 553 30.53 -1.94 -2.44
N GLY A 554 31.62 -1.27 -2.78
CA GLY A 554 31.68 -0.21 -3.81
C GLY A 554 31.09 1.20 -3.58
N VAL A 555 31.65 1.95 -2.62
CA VAL A 555 31.99 3.41 -2.70
C VAL A 555 31.05 4.35 -3.49
N LYS A 556 29.96 4.79 -2.87
CA LYS A 556 29.35 6.10 -3.18
C LYS A 556 28.81 6.88 -1.96
N LEU A 557 28.97 6.36 -0.75
CA LEU A 557 28.32 6.89 0.45
C LEU A 557 29.13 7.97 1.22
N PHE A 558 30.40 8.22 0.87
CA PHE A 558 31.27 9.11 1.67
C PHE A 558 32.15 10.09 0.86
N ARG A 559 31.75 10.50 -0.35
CA ARG A 559 32.51 11.51 -1.12
C ARG A 559 32.13 12.97 -0.86
N GLU A 560 31.25 13.25 0.10
CA GLU A 560 30.79 14.62 0.41
C GLU A 560 30.91 15.00 1.90
N THR A 561 31.96 14.59 2.60
CA THR A 561 32.30 15.17 3.91
C THR A 561 33.60 15.94 3.83
N GLY A 562 33.49 17.23 3.51
CA GLY A 562 34.54 18.21 3.76
C GLY A 562 34.87 18.25 5.25
N GLY A 563 36.17 18.27 5.58
CA GLY A 563 36.65 18.13 6.96
C GLY A 563 36.19 19.24 7.91
N VAL A 564 35.87 18.86 9.15
CA VAL A 564 35.48 19.78 10.24
C VAL A 564 36.68 20.04 11.15
N TYR A 565 37.04 21.31 11.36
CA TYR A 565 38.10 21.72 12.30
C TYR A 565 37.53 21.90 13.73
N ARG A 566 38.28 21.46 14.75
CA ARG A 566 37.94 21.62 16.18
C ARG A 566 38.93 22.55 16.90
N ARG A 567 38.45 23.39 17.84
CA ARG A 567 39.28 24.25 18.70
C ARG A 567 40.11 23.42 19.69
N LYS A 568 41.40 23.75 19.84
CA LYS A 568 42.42 22.97 20.58
C LYS A 568 42.23 22.85 22.10
N THR A 569 41.28 23.55 22.73
CA THR A 569 41.12 23.56 24.20
C THR A 569 39.73 23.16 24.73
N THR A 570 38.68 23.09 23.91
CA THR A 570 37.31 22.84 24.43
C THR A 570 36.47 21.80 23.65
N GLY A 571 36.92 21.31 22.49
CA GLY A 571 36.30 20.14 21.82
C GLY A 571 34.93 20.33 21.15
N GLN A 572 34.30 21.52 21.15
CA GLN A 572 33.00 21.76 20.47
C GLN A 572 33.12 22.29 19.02
N PRO A 573 32.16 22.02 18.10
CA PRO A 573 32.05 22.62 16.76
C PRO A 573 31.41 24.03 16.78
N LEU A 574 31.82 24.93 15.88
CA LEU A 574 31.34 26.33 15.81
C LEU A 574 30.10 26.50 14.90
N LYS A 575 29.13 27.33 15.35
CA LYS A 575 27.86 27.72 14.67
C LYS A 575 28.05 29.06 13.91
N ARG A 576 27.37 29.26 12.77
CA ARG A 576 27.28 30.54 11.99
C ARG A 576 26.10 31.41 12.47
N THR A 577 26.20 32.75 12.35
CA THR A 577 25.13 33.74 12.64
C THR A 577 25.17 34.90 11.64
N ALA A 578 24.02 35.36 11.14
CA ALA A 578 23.84 36.48 10.21
C ALA A 578 22.91 37.58 10.77
N ALA A 579 23.16 38.86 10.41
CA ALA A 579 22.16 39.95 10.27
C ALA A 579 22.79 41.29 9.77
N GLY A 580 22.15 41.98 8.80
CA GLY A 580 22.27 43.45 8.60
C GLY A 580 22.05 44.03 7.18
N TYR A 581 20.91 44.71 6.96
CA TYR A 581 20.35 45.39 5.76
C TYR A 581 21.00 46.76 5.37
N ASN A 582 21.04 47.16 4.08
CA ASN A 582 20.28 48.30 3.46
C ASN A 582 20.75 48.77 2.05
N GLU A 583 19.74 49.18 1.27
CA GLU A 583 19.56 49.86 -0.04
C GLU A 583 20.72 50.61 -0.75
N GLN A 584 20.75 50.53 -2.10
CA GLN A 584 20.33 51.62 -3.00
C GLN A 584 20.34 51.24 -4.50
N VAL A 585 19.32 51.77 -5.19
CA VAL A 585 19.04 51.76 -6.63
C VAL A 585 20.01 52.68 -7.40
N VAL A 586 20.34 52.36 -8.67
CA VAL A 586 20.27 53.25 -9.87
C VAL A 586 21.00 52.61 -11.09
N GLY A 587 20.23 52.46 -12.19
CA GLY A 587 20.62 52.54 -13.62
C GLY A 587 21.57 51.47 -14.20
N SER A 588 21.49 51.01 -15.43
CA SER A 588 20.59 51.13 -16.59
C SER A 588 21.26 50.32 -17.72
N ASP A 589 20.47 49.87 -18.69
CA ASP A 589 20.86 49.54 -20.08
C ASP A 589 21.53 48.19 -20.43
N SER A 590 20.67 47.28 -20.88
CA SER A 590 20.59 46.67 -22.22
C SER A 590 21.80 46.00 -22.91
N VAL A 591 21.47 44.89 -23.61
CA VAL A 591 22.01 44.35 -24.89
C VAL A 591 22.84 43.05 -24.82
N TYR A 592 22.17 41.96 -25.26
CA TYR A 592 22.54 40.94 -26.26
C TYR A 592 23.99 40.38 -26.39
N ASN A 593 24.06 39.04 -26.32
CA ASN A 593 24.86 38.05 -27.09
C ASN A 593 26.28 38.39 -27.60
N ALA A 594 27.24 37.52 -27.28
CA ALA A 594 28.10 36.86 -28.29
C ALA A 594 28.86 35.64 -27.74
N ASN A 595 28.89 34.58 -28.56
CA ASN A 595 29.72 33.36 -28.47
C ASN A 595 31.15 33.59 -29.02
N HIS A 596 32.01 32.56 -28.88
CA HIS A 596 33.34 32.32 -29.50
C HIS A 596 34.55 32.97 -28.76
N GLU A 597 35.71 32.34 -28.49
CA GLU A 597 36.52 31.31 -29.18
C GLU A 597 37.56 30.57 -28.27
N TYR A 598 37.90 29.33 -28.67
CA TYR A 598 39.19 28.60 -28.72
C TYR A 598 40.31 28.62 -27.62
N ARG A 599 40.50 27.42 -27.04
CA ARG A 599 41.71 26.54 -26.95
C ARG A 599 43.14 27.04 -26.59
N ARG A 600 43.72 26.24 -25.65
CA ARG A 600 45.08 25.63 -25.54
C ARG A 600 46.25 26.46 -24.97
N LEU A 601 46.89 25.89 -23.93
CA LEU A 601 48.33 25.55 -23.77
C LEU A 601 48.54 24.98 -22.34
N ARG A 602 48.79 23.68 -22.12
CA ARG A 602 50.03 22.86 -22.14
C ARG A 602 51.06 23.17 -21.01
N LEU A 603 51.17 22.18 -20.12
CA LEU A 603 52.11 21.86 -19.02
C LEU A 603 53.57 22.34 -19.16
N LYS A 604 54.22 22.71 -18.04
CA LYS A 604 55.34 21.97 -17.37
C LYS A 604 56.02 22.73 -16.21
N ASN A 605 56.41 21.94 -15.19
CA ASN A 605 57.54 22.07 -14.22
C ASN A 605 57.50 23.27 -13.25
N GLY A 606 57.96 23.23 -12.00
CA GLY A 606 58.64 22.22 -11.18
C GLY A 606 59.14 22.90 -9.88
N GLU A 607 59.24 22.12 -8.81
CA GLU A 607 60.18 22.21 -7.67
C GLU A 607 60.19 23.38 -6.64
N ASN A 608 60.03 22.95 -5.38
CA ASN A 608 60.72 23.32 -4.12
C ASN A 608 60.36 24.58 -3.28
N CYS A 609 60.01 24.29 -2.01
CA CYS A 609 59.99 25.08 -0.76
C CYS A 609 61.35 25.76 -0.44
N PRO A 610 61.53 26.73 0.53
CA PRO A 610 60.95 26.72 1.90
C PRO A 610 60.77 28.08 2.67
N GLU A 611 60.18 27.94 3.87
CA GLU A 611 60.37 28.67 5.16
C GLU A 611 60.28 30.20 5.32
N SER A 612 59.48 30.59 6.33
CA SER A 612 59.78 31.50 7.47
C SER A 612 58.86 32.72 7.65
N GLY A 613 58.55 33.03 8.92
CA GLY A 613 58.39 34.41 9.38
C GLY A 613 57.01 34.83 9.90
N ASP A 614 56.95 34.89 11.23
CA ASP A 614 55.94 35.43 12.14
C ASP A 614 55.31 36.83 11.86
N GLU A 615 54.28 37.10 12.68
CA GLU A 615 53.78 38.39 13.21
C GLU A 615 52.44 38.99 12.70
N GLU A 616 51.43 38.78 13.55
CA GLU A 616 50.46 39.74 14.11
C GLU A 616 49.97 40.95 13.28
N ARG A 617 48.65 41.01 13.02
CA ARG A 617 47.71 41.93 13.71
C ARG A 617 46.29 41.86 13.14
N GLU A 618 45.34 41.88 14.06
CA GLU A 618 43.89 41.99 13.84
C GLU A 618 43.50 43.29 13.11
N ASN A 619 42.60 43.22 12.12
CA ASN A 619 41.25 43.76 12.28
C ASN A 619 40.32 43.48 11.07
N ARG A 620 39.15 42.95 11.42
CA ARG A 620 37.81 43.03 10.80
C ARG A 620 37.68 43.73 9.43
N ASN A 621 37.22 42.96 8.44
CA ASN A 621 35.90 43.14 7.82
C ASN A 621 35.53 41.91 6.97
N GLY A 622 34.46 41.22 7.36
CA GLY A 622 33.89 40.10 6.61
C GLY A 622 33.02 40.58 5.45
N LYS A 623 33.04 39.81 4.36
CA LYS A 623 31.90 39.61 3.46
C LYS A 623 31.59 38.11 3.48
N GLU A 624 30.38 37.76 3.91
CA GLU A 624 29.82 36.41 3.87
C GLU A 624 29.45 35.99 2.44
N GLY A 625 29.57 34.69 2.17
CA GLY A 625 28.88 33.97 1.11
C GLY A 625 28.14 32.77 1.71
N GLU A 626 26.86 32.64 1.33
CA GLU A 626 25.84 31.66 1.76
C GLU A 626 26.16 30.20 1.41
N GLU A 627 25.65 29.26 2.22
CA GLU A 627 25.59 27.80 1.94
C GLU A 627 24.16 27.29 2.23
N ARG A 628 23.59 26.45 1.35
CA ARG A 628 22.18 25.99 1.31
C ARG A 628 21.96 24.66 2.07
N GLU A 629 20.84 24.56 2.80
CA GLU A 629 20.33 23.36 3.53
C GLU A 629 19.73 22.29 2.58
N LYS A 630 19.87 21.00 2.93
CA LYS A 630 19.22 19.87 2.22
C LYS A 630 17.75 19.75 2.65
N VAL A 631 16.82 19.84 1.71
CA VAL A 631 15.37 19.84 1.91
C VAL A 631 14.81 18.41 1.74
N GLN A 632 13.99 17.95 2.68
CA GLN A 632 13.20 16.72 2.55
C GLN A 632 12.00 17.00 1.62
N GLU A 633 11.81 16.19 0.57
CA GLU A 633 10.83 16.46 -0.50
C GLU A 633 9.42 15.89 -0.21
N ALA A 634 9.29 14.93 0.70
CA ALA A 634 8.01 14.28 1.07
C ALA A 634 8.01 13.76 2.51
N TYR A 635 6.82 13.57 3.10
CA TYR A 635 6.59 13.00 4.43
C TYR A 635 5.42 12.02 4.43
N LYS A 636 5.39 11.06 5.36
CA LYS A 636 4.28 10.11 5.51
C LYS A 636 3.34 10.49 6.64
N ALA A 637 2.05 10.57 6.35
CA ALA A 637 1.00 10.85 7.32
C ALA A 637 0.15 9.60 7.56
N GLY A 638 -0.28 9.42 8.81
CA GLY A 638 -1.30 8.46 9.21
C GLY A 638 -2.49 9.18 9.84
N VAL A 639 -3.70 8.81 9.47
CA VAL A 639 -4.95 9.25 10.11
C VAL A 639 -5.76 8.02 10.51
N VAL A 640 -6.43 8.08 11.66
CA VAL A 640 -7.21 6.94 12.17
C VAL A 640 -8.68 7.30 12.19
N GLU A 641 -9.50 6.55 11.44
CA GLU A 641 -10.92 6.45 11.77
C GLU A 641 -11.03 5.57 13.00
N TYR A 642 -11.57 6.08 14.10
CA TYR A 642 -11.58 5.32 15.36
C TYR A 642 -12.98 5.25 15.94
N ASN A 643 -13.46 4.03 16.17
CA ASN A 643 -14.64 3.73 16.96
C ASN A 643 -14.24 3.48 18.43
N PRO A 644 -14.47 4.44 19.35
CA PRO A 644 -14.02 4.30 20.73
C PRO A 644 -14.71 3.16 21.48
N LEU A 645 -13.93 2.51 22.32
CA LEU A 645 -14.39 1.48 23.23
C LEU A 645 -14.88 2.13 24.52
N THR A 646 -15.90 1.54 25.14
CA THR A 646 -16.37 1.92 26.48
C THR A 646 -15.92 0.89 27.53
N ALA A 647 -15.86 1.33 28.78
CA ALA A 647 -15.60 0.51 29.97
C ALA A 647 -16.58 0.87 31.10
N ASP A 648 -16.38 0.25 32.26
CA ASP A 648 -17.19 0.41 33.48
C ASP A 648 -17.02 1.79 34.15
N THR A 649 -15.87 2.44 33.96
CA THR A 649 -15.59 3.79 34.47
C THR A 649 -15.04 4.71 33.37
N PRO A 650 -15.19 6.04 33.49
CA PRO A 650 -14.59 7.00 32.57
C PRO A 650 -13.06 6.84 32.44
N GLN A 651 -12.36 6.65 33.56
CA GLN A 651 -10.91 6.47 33.57
C GLN A 651 -10.50 5.16 32.86
N ASN A 652 -11.21 4.06 33.11
CA ASN A 652 -10.95 2.79 32.41
C ASN A 652 -11.26 2.89 30.92
N THR A 653 -12.27 3.69 30.54
CA THR A 653 -12.59 3.97 29.13
C THR A 653 -11.40 4.65 28.44
N ILE A 654 -10.84 5.69 29.06
CA ILE A 654 -9.66 6.38 28.52
C ILE A 654 -8.45 5.45 28.42
N LEU A 655 -8.16 4.66 29.47
CA LEU A 655 -7.01 3.74 29.45
C LEU A 655 -7.17 2.66 28.37
N LYS A 656 -8.38 2.14 28.17
CA LYS A 656 -8.66 1.13 27.14
C LYS A 656 -8.48 1.69 25.72
N ASN A 657 -8.94 2.91 25.47
CA ASN A 657 -8.74 3.58 24.18
C ASN A 657 -7.27 3.97 23.96
N LEU A 658 -6.55 4.34 25.02
CA LEU A 658 -5.12 4.63 24.97
C LEU A 658 -4.29 3.40 24.58
N ASP A 659 -4.66 2.21 25.05
CA ASP A 659 -4.01 0.96 24.64
C ASP A 659 -4.23 0.66 23.14
N GLU A 660 -5.43 0.93 22.61
CA GLU A 660 -5.71 0.84 21.18
C GLU A 660 -4.89 1.86 20.38
N TYR A 661 -4.79 3.11 20.86
CA TYR A 661 -3.94 4.13 20.23
C TYR A 661 -2.48 3.67 20.13
N ARG A 662 -1.97 2.98 21.16
CA ARG A 662 -0.62 2.39 21.15
C ARG A 662 -0.45 1.39 20.01
N SER A 663 -1.44 0.51 19.81
CA SER A 663 -1.45 -0.46 18.69
C SER A 663 -1.46 0.21 17.31
N TYR A 664 -2.22 1.29 17.14
CA TYR A 664 -2.20 2.09 15.91
C TYR A 664 -0.87 2.81 15.71
N ALA A 665 -0.26 3.34 16.77
CA ALA A 665 1.05 3.96 16.72
C ALA A 665 2.16 2.95 16.38
N ASP A 666 2.09 1.72 16.90
CA ASP A 666 3.02 0.64 16.56
C ASP A 666 2.96 0.27 15.07
N ARG A 667 1.74 0.08 14.54
CA ARG A 667 1.52 -0.16 13.10
C ARG A 667 1.93 1.02 12.22
N SER A 668 1.81 2.24 12.72
CA SER A 668 2.25 3.45 12.01
C SER A 668 3.77 3.54 11.97
N ARG A 669 4.46 3.15 13.05
CA ARG A 669 5.93 3.05 13.08
C ARG A 669 6.44 2.03 12.06
N GLU A 670 5.79 0.87 11.95
CA GLU A 670 6.13 -0.18 10.97
C GLU A 670 6.05 0.34 9.52
N GLN A 671 5.18 1.32 9.25
CA GLN A 671 5.00 1.94 7.94
C GLN A 671 5.84 3.22 7.74
N ALA A 672 6.69 3.56 8.72
CA ALA A 672 7.51 4.77 8.77
C ALA A 672 6.67 6.07 8.65
N VAL A 673 5.55 6.13 9.36
CA VAL A 673 4.72 7.34 9.47
C VAL A 673 5.45 8.41 10.28
N ASP A 674 5.52 9.62 9.74
CA ASP A 674 6.12 10.79 10.39
C ASP A 674 5.17 11.47 11.37
N ILE A 675 3.88 11.52 11.04
CA ILE A 675 2.82 12.13 11.86
C ILE A 675 1.56 11.26 11.87
N LEU A 676 1.04 10.97 13.07
CA LEU A 676 -0.19 10.19 13.27
C LEU A 676 -1.27 11.03 13.94
N VAL A 677 -2.47 11.06 13.35
CA VAL A 677 -3.62 11.84 13.83
C VAL A 677 -4.76 10.94 14.26
N PHE A 678 -5.24 11.15 15.48
CA PHE A 678 -6.43 10.51 16.05
C PHE A 678 -7.63 11.45 16.08
N PRO A 679 -8.87 10.92 16.11
CA PRO A 679 -10.07 11.73 16.00
C PRO A 679 -10.43 12.47 17.29
N GLU A 680 -11.35 13.43 17.14
CA GLU A 680 -12.02 14.10 18.24
C GLU A 680 -12.78 13.10 19.10
N TYR A 681 -12.76 13.28 20.43
CA TYR A 681 -13.42 12.37 21.40
C TYR A 681 -12.96 10.91 21.38
N GLY A 682 -11.87 10.58 20.68
CA GLY A 682 -11.48 9.19 20.50
C GLY A 682 -11.00 8.49 21.78
N LEU A 683 -10.51 9.23 22.78
CA LEU A 683 -10.13 8.66 24.09
C LEU A 683 -11.32 8.48 25.04
N THR A 684 -12.35 9.32 24.95
CA THR A 684 -13.42 9.39 25.96
C THR A 684 -14.73 8.79 25.50
N THR A 685 -15.05 8.84 24.20
CA THR A 685 -16.41 8.81 23.61
C THR A 685 -17.12 10.17 23.68
N LEU A 686 -18.24 10.30 22.96
CA LEU A 686 -19.12 11.48 23.02
C LEU A 686 -19.87 11.48 24.36
N VAL A 687 -19.66 12.52 25.17
CA VAL A 687 -20.13 12.59 26.56
C VAL A 687 -20.89 13.89 26.86
N GLU A 688 -21.93 13.81 27.68
CA GLU A 688 -22.71 14.97 28.13
C GLU A 688 -22.06 15.71 29.29
N ASN A 689 -21.36 15.00 30.17
CA ASN A 689 -20.68 15.57 31.33
C ASN A 689 -19.15 15.47 31.17
N PRO A 690 -18.46 16.56 30.76
CA PRO A 690 -17.02 16.51 30.53
C PRO A 690 -16.22 16.28 31.82
N ALA A 691 -16.76 16.60 33.00
CA ALA A 691 -16.06 16.48 34.28
C ALA A 691 -15.63 15.04 34.61
N GLU A 692 -16.37 14.05 34.11
CA GLU A 692 -16.09 12.64 34.37
C GLU A 692 -14.87 12.12 33.59
N TYR A 693 -14.59 12.72 32.43
CA TYR A 693 -13.59 12.24 31.48
C TYR A 693 -12.41 13.21 31.32
N ALA A 694 -12.54 14.44 31.78
CA ALA A 694 -11.52 15.46 31.57
C ALA A 694 -10.23 15.18 32.35
N VAL A 695 -9.11 15.46 31.69
CA VAL A 695 -7.76 15.27 32.21
C VAL A 695 -7.11 16.61 32.48
N GLU A 696 -6.43 16.70 33.63
CA GLU A 696 -5.57 17.83 33.95
C GLU A 696 -4.23 17.66 33.21
N LEU A 697 -3.76 18.70 32.52
CA LEU A 697 -2.52 18.64 31.73
C LEU A 697 -1.30 18.91 32.64
N THR A 698 -0.89 17.89 33.39
CA THR A 698 0.33 17.93 34.22
C THR A 698 1.42 17.01 33.66
N ASP A 699 2.68 17.38 33.86
CA ASP A 699 3.85 16.62 33.37
C ASP A 699 3.95 15.21 33.99
N ASP A 700 3.40 15.02 35.19
CA ASP A 700 3.31 13.74 35.91
C ASP A 700 1.98 13.01 35.67
N GLY A 701 1.08 13.58 34.86
CA GLY A 701 -0.21 13.00 34.54
C GLY A 701 -0.03 11.71 33.75
N LYS A 702 -0.62 10.60 34.23
CA LYS A 702 -0.48 9.26 33.64
C LYS A 702 -0.81 9.24 32.14
N ILE A 703 -1.93 9.83 31.74
CA ILE A 703 -2.38 9.84 30.34
C ILE A 703 -1.41 10.64 29.45
N ILE A 704 -0.92 11.79 29.92
CA ILE A 704 0.05 12.63 29.19
C ILE A 704 1.40 11.93 29.07
N THR A 705 1.85 11.27 30.14
CA THR A 705 3.11 10.52 30.17
C THR A 705 3.10 9.36 29.16
N GLU A 706 2.00 8.62 29.09
CA GLU A 706 1.84 7.51 28.15
C GLU A 706 1.81 7.99 26.68
N LEU A 707 1.12 9.09 26.40
CA LEU A 707 1.10 9.69 25.06
C LEU A 707 2.48 10.24 24.65
N ALA A 708 3.18 10.88 25.58
CA ALA A 708 4.55 11.36 25.38
C ALA A 708 5.51 10.20 25.08
N ALA A 709 5.43 9.11 25.87
CA ALA A 709 6.21 7.91 25.63
C ALA A 709 5.87 7.29 24.26
N MET A 710 4.59 7.25 23.90
CA MET A 710 4.13 6.73 22.62
C MET A 710 4.81 7.45 21.45
N ALA A 711 4.78 8.78 21.43
CA ALA A 711 5.44 9.59 20.42
C ALA A 711 6.97 9.40 20.41
N LYS A 712 7.58 9.44 21.60
CA LYS A 712 9.04 9.34 21.78
C LYS A 712 9.62 8.00 21.34
N GLU A 713 9.05 6.90 21.82
CA GLU A 713 9.54 5.56 21.52
C GLU A 713 9.41 5.19 20.05
N ARG A 714 8.44 5.81 19.36
CA ARG A 714 8.16 5.55 17.95
C ARG A 714 8.74 6.62 17.03
N GLN A 715 9.40 7.63 17.61
CA GLN A 715 10.02 8.76 16.89
C GLN A 715 9.06 9.39 15.88
N MET A 716 7.81 9.63 16.26
CA MET A 716 6.78 10.21 15.39
C MET A 716 6.11 11.42 16.06
N TYR A 717 5.55 12.31 15.25
CA TYR A 717 4.60 13.31 15.74
C TYR A 717 3.27 12.62 16.02
N LEU A 718 2.68 12.90 17.18
CA LEU A 718 1.42 12.29 17.60
C LEU A 718 0.41 13.37 17.91
N VAL A 719 -0.73 13.35 17.22
CA VAL A 719 -1.84 14.29 17.42
C VAL A 719 -3.00 13.54 18.04
N VAL A 720 -3.46 14.05 19.17
CA VAL A 720 -4.58 13.48 19.92
C VAL A 720 -5.55 14.56 20.37
N ASN A 721 -6.81 14.20 20.46
CA ASN A 721 -7.85 15.01 21.08
C ASN A 721 -8.26 14.40 22.42
N LEU A 722 -8.50 15.27 23.41
CA LEU A 722 -8.99 14.91 24.74
C LEU A 722 -9.83 16.04 25.34
N LEU A 723 -10.53 15.72 26.43
CA LEU A 723 -11.15 16.73 27.29
C LEU A 723 -10.13 17.23 28.31
N GLU A 724 -9.78 18.51 28.28
CA GLU A 724 -8.87 19.16 29.22
C GLU A 724 -9.65 19.76 30.38
N MET A 725 -9.17 19.58 31.61
CA MET A 725 -9.68 20.24 32.81
C MET A 725 -8.69 21.30 33.29
N VAL A 726 -9.19 22.49 33.60
CA VAL A 726 -8.40 23.61 34.16
C VAL A 726 -9.03 24.07 35.48
N LYS A 727 -8.24 23.99 36.56
CA LYS A 727 -8.61 24.49 37.88
C LYS A 727 -7.85 25.78 38.16
N GLU A 728 -8.58 26.89 38.23
CA GLU A 728 -8.01 28.16 38.67
C GLU A 728 -8.48 28.47 40.11
N PRO A 729 -7.60 28.98 40.99
CA PRO A 729 -8.01 29.40 42.33
C PRO A 729 -9.15 30.42 42.27
N ASN A 730 -10.23 30.18 43.03
CA ASN A 730 -11.42 31.04 43.10
C ASN A 730 -12.23 31.17 41.80
N LYS A 731 -12.10 30.25 40.85
CA LYS A 731 -13.00 30.13 39.69
C LYS A 731 -13.59 28.73 39.61
N GLU A 732 -14.71 28.62 38.90
CA GLU A 732 -15.26 27.32 38.53
C GLU A 732 -14.29 26.56 37.62
N THR A 733 -14.32 25.24 37.70
CA THR A 733 -13.48 24.38 36.87
C THR A 733 -13.95 24.47 35.42
N ALA A 734 -13.04 24.84 34.52
CA ALA A 734 -13.32 24.92 33.09
C ALA A 734 -12.90 23.64 32.38
N TYR A 735 -13.74 23.18 31.45
CA TYR A 735 -13.47 22.00 30.63
C TYR A 735 -13.35 22.41 29.17
N TYR A 736 -12.36 21.90 28.44
CA TYR A 736 -12.13 22.24 27.04
C TYR A 736 -12.03 20.98 26.18
N ASN A 737 -12.52 21.06 24.95
CA ASN A 737 -12.20 20.10 23.90
C ASN A 737 -10.86 20.50 23.29
N THR A 738 -9.82 19.68 23.49
CA THR A 738 -8.42 20.09 23.28
C THR A 738 -7.66 19.10 22.41
N ASN A 739 -7.05 19.61 21.33
CA ASN A 739 -6.03 18.91 20.57
C ASN A 739 -4.65 19.15 21.18
N LEU A 740 -3.84 18.11 21.26
CA LEU A 740 -2.43 18.15 21.64
C LEU A 740 -1.57 17.54 20.54
N VAL A 741 -0.41 18.15 20.31
CA VAL A 741 0.62 17.63 19.42
C VAL A 741 1.86 17.32 20.23
N PHE A 742 2.27 16.06 20.22
CA PHE A 742 3.54 15.62 20.77
C PHE A 742 4.59 15.55 19.65
N GLY A 743 5.75 16.15 19.87
CA GLY A 743 6.91 16.02 18.99
C GLY A 743 7.57 14.64 19.11
N ARG A 744 8.54 14.34 18.22
CA ARG A 744 9.28 13.05 18.21
C ARG A 744 10.04 12.73 19.51
N ASN A 745 10.26 13.70 20.38
CA ASN A 745 10.90 13.53 21.69
C ASN A 745 9.89 13.30 22.83
N GLY A 746 8.58 13.33 22.54
CA GLY A 746 7.50 13.22 23.51
C GLY A 746 7.07 14.54 24.16
N THR A 747 7.62 15.69 23.78
CA THR A 747 7.18 16.98 24.35
C THR A 747 5.93 17.49 23.65
N ILE A 748 4.98 18.06 24.39
CA ILE A 748 3.85 18.80 23.81
C ILE A 748 4.41 20.05 23.13
N ILE A 749 4.26 20.15 21.81
CA ILE A 749 4.76 21.28 21.00
C ILE A 749 3.64 22.21 20.53
N ALA A 750 2.39 21.76 20.59
CA ALA A 750 1.24 22.58 20.27
C ALA A 750 -0.01 22.11 21.04
N LYS A 751 -0.89 23.05 21.38
CA LYS A 751 -2.17 22.82 22.05
C LYS A 751 -3.22 23.75 21.44
N TYR A 752 -4.36 23.20 21.05
CA TYR A 752 -5.49 23.94 20.50
C TYR A 752 -6.77 23.58 21.25
N ARG A 753 -7.56 24.57 21.64
CA ARG A 753 -8.87 24.40 22.29
C ARG A 753 -9.96 24.78 21.29
N LYS A 754 -10.91 23.89 21.03
CA LYS A 754 -11.99 24.10 20.06
C LYS A 754 -12.74 25.41 20.32
N ILE A 755 -12.92 26.22 19.27
CA ILE A 755 -13.55 27.54 19.36
C ILE A 755 -15.06 27.42 19.12
N ASN A 756 -15.45 26.74 18.04
CA ASN A 756 -16.85 26.62 17.62
C ASN A 756 -17.42 25.31 18.13
N LEU A 757 -18.09 25.35 19.28
CA LEU A 757 -18.68 24.16 19.91
C LEU A 757 -19.97 23.71 19.20
N TYR A 758 -20.24 22.41 19.18
CA TYR A 758 -21.45 21.82 18.60
C TYR A 758 -22.11 20.85 19.58
N LYS A 759 -23.17 21.31 20.26
CA LYS A 759 -23.92 20.51 21.26
C LYS A 759 -23.01 19.88 22.34
N GLU A 760 -22.02 20.63 22.81
CA GLU A 760 -21.07 20.23 23.84
C GLU A 760 -21.38 20.97 25.16
N PRO A 761 -22.40 20.53 25.92
CA PRO A 761 -22.79 21.21 27.16
C PRO A 761 -21.64 21.17 28.18
N ASN A 762 -21.50 22.24 28.96
CA ASN A 762 -20.49 22.38 30.01
C ASN A 762 -19.02 22.35 29.51
N VAL A 763 -18.80 22.39 28.19
CA VAL A 763 -17.49 22.64 27.59
C VAL A 763 -17.36 24.15 27.35
N THR A 764 -16.22 24.70 27.74
CA THR A 764 -15.85 26.10 27.54
C THR A 764 -15.22 26.26 26.17
N PRO A 765 -15.63 27.25 25.35
CA PRO A 765 -14.99 27.53 24.08
C PRO A 765 -13.55 28.03 24.30
N GLY A 766 -12.65 27.70 23.38
CA GLY A 766 -11.30 28.24 23.36
C GLY A 766 -11.26 29.73 23.06
N ASP A 767 -10.08 30.34 23.22
CA ASP A 767 -9.87 31.74 22.86
C ASP A 767 -10.10 31.93 21.35
N ALA A 768 -11.00 32.84 20.99
CA ALA A 768 -11.30 33.19 19.61
C ALA A 768 -10.06 33.72 18.85
N ASN A 769 -9.04 34.22 19.52
CA ASN A 769 -7.84 34.73 18.84
C ASN A 769 -6.76 33.67 18.59
N GLN A 770 -6.95 32.45 19.10
CA GLN A 770 -5.92 31.41 18.98
C GLN A 770 -5.74 30.99 17.51
N ARG A 771 -4.48 30.96 17.07
CA ARG A 771 -4.07 30.48 15.74
C ARG A 771 -2.89 29.55 15.94
N VAL A 772 -3.18 28.27 16.15
CA VAL A 772 -2.17 27.33 16.60
C VAL A 772 -1.49 26.68 15.41
N THR A 773 -0.18 26.89 15.32
CA THR A 773 0.68 26.31 14.28
C THR A 773 1.92 25.70 14.90
N PHE A 774 2.54 24.74 14.22
CA PHE A 774 3.85 24.22 14.58
C PHE A 774 4.62 23.81 13.33
N ARG A 775 5.95 23.85 13.42
CA ARG A 775 6.84 23.46 12.33
C ARG A 775 7.52 22.14 12.65
N THR A 776 7.55 21.24 11.68
CA THR A 776 8.21 19.93 11.81
C THR A 776 9.67 19.99 11.38
N ASP A 777 10.43 18.96 11.78
CA ASP A 777 11.82 18.76 11.36
C ASP A 777 11.97 18.49 9.85
N PHE A 778 10.92 17.98 9.21
CA PHE A 778 10.84 17.80 7.76
C PHE A 778 10.35 19.04 7.00
N GLY A 779 10.29 20.21 7.66
CA GLY A 779 10.13 21.49 6.98
C GLY A 779 8.70 21.93 6.69
N VAL A 780 7.69 21.19 7.16
CA VAL A 780 6.27 21.54 7.00
C VAL A 780 5.79 22.39 8.17
N THR A 781 4.96 23.40 7.89
CA THR A 781 4.23 24.15 8.92
C THR A 781 2.77 23.74 8.90
N PHE A 782 2.37 23.05 9.97
CA PHE A 782 1.00 22.63 10.19
C PHE A 782 0.23 23.71 10.94
N GLY A 783 -1.02 23.92 10.54
CA GLY A 783 -2.05 24.49 11.38
C GLY A 783 -3.00 23.41 11.89
N MET A 784 -3.77 23.70 12.94
CA MET A 784 -4.78 22.75 13.43
C MET A 784 -6.04 23.43 13.98
N PHE A 785 -7.17 22.74 13.83
CA PHE A 785 -8.46 23.06 14.44
C PHE A 785 -9.32 21.79 14.54
N THR A 786 -10.53 21.89 15.09
CA THR A 786 -11.34 20.70 15.43
C THR A 786 -12.75 20.78 14.85
N CYS A 787 -13.12 19.77 14.05
CA CYS A 787 -14.51 19.49 13.67
C CYS A 787 -15.28 20.73 13.16
N PHE A 788 -16.33 21.15 13.88
CA PHE A 788 -17.22 22.24 13.49
C PHE A 788 -16.49 23.55 13.14
N ASP A 789 -15.29 23.78 13.68
CA ASP A 789 -14.39 24.87 13.31
C ASP A 789 -14.17 25.03 11.80
N ILE A 790 -14.21 23.95 11.01
CA ILE A 790 -13.97 23.98 9.56
C ILE A 790 -14.96 24.86 8.79
N LEU A 791 -16.16 25.05 9.35
CA LEU A 791 -17.22 25.87 8.74
C LEU A 791 -17.04 27.36 9.04
N PHE A 792 -16.27 27.73 10.05
CA PHE A 792 -16.17 29.13 10.49
C PHE A 792 -14.87 29.75 10.02
N ALA A 793 -14.91 31.02 9.63
CA ALA A 793 -13.70 31.74 9.27
C ALA A 793 -12.65 31.70 10.40
N ASN A 794 -13.10 31.68 11.65
CA ASN A 794 -12.21 31.53 12.78
C ASN A 794 -12.38 30.16 13.43
N PRO A 795 -11.35 29.29 13.48
CA PRO A 795 -9.97 29.53 13.03
C PRO A 795 -9.69 29.14 11.58
N SER A 796 -10.62 28.50 10.84
CA SER A 796 -10.28 27.79 9.60
C SER A 796 -9.62 28.68 8.52
N ARG A 797 -10.00 29.96 8.47
CA ARG A 797 -9.41 31.00 7.61
C ARG A 797 -8.28 31.73 8.29
N THR A 798 -8.52 32.21 9.50
CA THR A 798 -7.58 33.07 10.23
C THR A 798 -6.26 32.35 10.50
N LEU A 799 -6.28 31.02 10.58
CA LEU A 799 -5.10 30.16 10.63
C LEU A 799 -4.23 30.25 9.38
N LEU A 800 -4.84 30.42 8.20
CA LEU A 800 -4.19 30.44 6.89
C LEU A 800 -3.73 31.85 6.46
N GLU A 801 -4.16 32.90 7.16
CA GLU A 801 -3.67 34.28 6.96
C GLU A 801 -2.13 34.36 7.11
N ASN A 802 -1.58 33.52 7.99
CA ASN A 802 -0.15 33.26 8.05
C ASN A 802 0.24 32.39 6.84
N GLY A 803 0.74 33.02 5.78
CA GLY A 803 1.07 32.38 4.48
C GLY A 803 2.06 31.21 4.51
N ASN A 804 2.61 30.87 5.68
CA ASN A 804 3.52 29.74 5.87
C ASN A 804 2.80 28.40 6.13
N VAL A 805 1.51 28.40 6.46
CA VAL A 805 0.75 27.15 6.69
C VAL A 805 0.40 26.52 5.35
N THR A 806 0.90 25.30 5.14
CA THR A 806 0.67 24.49 3.93
C THR A 806 -0.15 23.23 4.20
N ASP A 807 -0.23 22.82 5.45
CA ASP A 807 -0.82 21.56 5.88
C ASP A 807 -1.70 21.79 7.10
N VAL A 808 -2.83 21.10 7.18
CA VAL A 808 -3.82 21.25 8.25
C VAL A 808 -4.11 19.89 8.88
N ILE A 809 -4.12 19.87 10.21
CA ILE A 809 -4.52 18.71 11.01
C ILE A 809 -5.94 18.91 11.53
N TYR A 810 -6.78 17.90 11.33
CA TYR A 810 -8.21 18.00 11.57
C TYR A 810 -8.77 16.75 12.28
N PRO A 811 -8.63 16.66 13.61
CA PRO A 811 -9.40 15.74 14.44
C PRO A 811 -10.87 16.13 14.39
N THR A 812 -11.76 15.17 14.16
CA THR A 812 -13.19 15.43 14.06
C THR A 812 -14.04 14.27 14.56
N ALA A 813 -15.23 14.58 15.09
CA ALA A 813 -16.33 13.67 15.32
C ALA A 813 -17.54 14.14 14.50
N TRP A 814 -17.33 14.31 13.19
CA TRP A 814 -18.35 14.79 12.26
C TRP A 814 -19.46 13.77 12.11
N PHE A 815 -20.72 14.21 12.09
CA PHE A 815 -21.86 13.39 11.68
C PHE A 815 -22.42 13.94 10.36
N SER A 816 -22.56 13.07 9.36
CA SER A 816 -22.86 13.49 7.99
C SER A 816 -24.34 13.83 7.79
N ILE A 817 -24.60 15.01 7.21
CA ILE A 817 -25.94 15.49 6.88
C ILE A 817 -25.99 15.76 5.37
N MET A 818 -26.95 15.12 4.72
CA MET A 818 -27.20 15.30 3.30
C MET A 818 -28.01 16.58 3.04
N PRO A 819 -27.84 17.21 1.87
CA PRO A 819 -26.86 16.86 0.84
C PRO A 819 -25.49 17.53 0.99
N PHE A 820 -25.36 18.64 1.72
CA PHE A 820 -24.20 19.54 1.59
C PHE A 820 -23.20 19.51 2.75
N TYR A 821 -23.43 18.68 3.78
CA TYR A 821 -22.61 18.63 5.01
C TYR A 821 -22.16 17.21 5.31
N THR A 822 -21.78 16.45 4.29
CA THR A 822 -21.16 15.14 4.50
C THR A 822 -19.67 15.28 4.80
N SER A 823 -19.12 14.39 5.65
CA SER A 823 -17.76 14.54 6.18
C SER A 823 -16.69 14.62 5.09
N LEU A 824 -16.62 13.62 4.20
CA LEU A 824 -15.59 13.56 3.16
C LEU A 824 -15.74 14.69 2.12
N GLU A 825 -16.97 15.13 1.85
CA GLU A 825 -17.27 16.24 0.94
C GLU A 825 -16.73 17.56 1.48
N VAL A 826 -17.06 17.91 2.73
CA VAL A 826 -16.61 19.15 3.37
C VAL A 826 -15.08 19.15 3.52
N GLN A 827 -14.50 18.03 3.95
CA GLN A 827 -13.04 17.88 4.10
C GLN A 827 -12.30 18.08 2.78
N ASN A 828 -12.74 17.40 1.72
CA ASN A 828 -12.13 17.55 0.39
C ASN A 828 -12.29 18.97 -0.15
N GLY A 829 -13.49 19.55 -0.01
CA GLY A 829 -13.78 20.90 -0.44
C GLY A 829 -12.86 21.92 0.24
N TYR A 830 -12.65 21.78 1.55
CA TYR A 830 -11.74 22.63 2.30
C TYR A 830 -10.28 22.52 1.81
N ALA A 831 -9.77 21.29 1.64
CA ALA A 831 -8.39 21.06 1.20
C ALA A 831 -8.10 21.68 -0.17
N VAL A 832 -9.00 21.45 -1.14
CA VAL A 832 -8.87 21.95 -2.52
C VAL A 832 -8.98 23.46 -2.58
N ALA A 833 -10.00 24.06 -1.94
CA ALA A 833 -10.22 25.50 -2.02
C ALA A 833 -9.10 26.31 -1.36
N ASN A 834 -8.51 25.76 -0.30
CA ASN A 834 -7.42 26.44 0.42
C ASN A 834 -6.03 26.09 -0.09
N GLY A 835 -5.91 25.12 -1.01
CA GLY A 835 -4.61 24.68 -1.52
C GLY A 835 -3.71 24.12 -0.43
N VAL A 836 -4.27 23.38 0.53
CA VAL A 836 -3.57 22.79 1.68
C VAL A 836 -3.66 21.27 1.66
N ASN A 837 -2.62 20.60 2.15
CA ASN A 837 -2.79 19.20 2.53
C ASN A 837 -3.68 19.13 3.79
N LEU A 838 -4.59 18.17 3.87
CA LEU A 838 -5.48 18.01 5.02
C LEU A 838 -5.38 16.57 5.57
N LEU A 839 -5.12 16.47 6.87
CA LEU A 839 -5.08 15.21 7.62
C LEU A 839 -6.33 15.13 8.52
N ALA A 840 -7.38 14.49 8.01
CA ALA A 840 -8.68 14.38 8.68
C ALA A 840 -8.86 13.01 9.35
N ALA A 841 -8.99 12.99 10.67
CA ALA A 841 -9.24 11.77 11.45
C ALA A 841 -10.62 11.83 12.10
N ASN A 842 -11.52 10.91 11.75
CA ASN A 842 -12.92 10.97 12.16
C ASN A 842 -13.32 9.87 13.16
N TYR A 843 -14.37 10.15 13.93
CA TYR A 843 -15.03 9.21 14.82
C TYR A 843 -15.78 8.14 14.00
N GLY A 844 -15.62 6.86 14.35
CA GLY A 844 -16.06 5.71 13.56
C GLY A 844 -17.40 5.09 14.00
N GLN A 845 -18.49 5.87 14.03
CA GLN A 845 -19.83 5.37 14.45
C GLN A 845 -20.93 5.63 13.40
N PRO A 846 -20.98 4.81 12.33
CA PRO A 846 -21.81 5.09 11.15
C PRO A 846 -23.32 5.01 11.39
N LYS A 847 -23.77 4.32 12.45
CA LYS A 847 -25.20 4.29 12.85
C LYS A 847 -25.72 5.64 13.29
N ASN A 848 -24.85 6.52 13.78
CA ASN A 848 -25.16 7.88 14.18
C ASN A 848 -24.68 8.90 13.12
N GLY A 849 -24.26 8.40 11.95
CA GLY A 849 -23.72 9.20 10.86
C GLY A 849 -22.29 9.67 11.05
N HIS A 850 -21.55 9.17 12.05
CA HIS A 850 -20.13 9.44 12.20
C HIS A 850 -19.27 8.54 11.32
N GLY A 851 -18.23 9.12 10.72
CA GLY A 851 -17.28 8.43 9.85
C GLY A 851 -16.90 9.29 8.65
N GLY A 852 -15.92 8.82 7.88
CA GLY A 852 -15.32 9.59 6.79
C GLY A 852 -14.04 10.26 7.25
N THR A 853 -12.95 9.52 7.09
CA THR A 853 -11.56 9.88 7.42
C THR A 853 -10.76 9.97 6.12
N GLY A 854 -9.81 10.91 6.03
CA GLY A 854 -9.10 11.12 4.77
C GLY A 854 -7.77 11.86 4.87
N ILE A 855 -6.90 11.55 3.91
CA ILE A 855 -5.69 12.32 3.59
C ILE A 855 -5.90 12.95 2.21
N TYR A 856 -5.83 14.28 2.15
CA TYR A 856 -6.08 15.07 0.94
C TYR A 856 -4.84 15.89 0.60
N SER A 857 -4.40 15.90 -0.66
CA SER A 857 -3.31 16.76 -1.10
C SER A 857 -3.79 18.15 -1.54
N ALA A 858 -2.94 19.15 -1.35
CA ALA A 858 -3.16 20.56 -1.69
C ALA A 858 -3.54 20.81 -3.15
N ASP A 859 -3.07 19.97 -4.07
CA ASP A 859 -3.35 20.08 -5.51
C ASP A 859 -4.58 19.29 -5.94
N GLY A 860 -5.31 18.68 -5.00
CA GLY A 860 -6.51 17.86 -5.27
C GLY A 860 -6.21 16.56 -6.01
N THR A 861 -4.93 16.23 -6.16
CA THR A 861 -4.50 15.10 -6.96
C THR A 861 -4.56 13.78 -6.19
N LYS A 862 -4.21 13.82 -4.91
CA LYS A 862 -4.16 12.66 -4.05
C LYS A 862 -5.28 12.73 -3.04
N MET A 863 -6.07 11.66 -3.00
CA MET A 863 -7.12 11.46 -2.03
C MET A 863 -7.12 10.01 -1.60
N ASN A 864 -6.83 9.76 -0.33
CA ASN A 864 -6.94 8.45 0.29
C ASN A 864 -7.94 8.55 1.44
N VAL A 865 -9.17 8.12 1.17
CA VAL A 865 -10.30 8.24 2.10
C VAL A 865 -10.83 6.89 2.52
N TYR A 866 -11.44 6.86 3.70
CA TYR A 866 -12.13 5.72 4.24
C TYR A 866 -13.46 6.14 4.84
N ILE A 867 -14.49 5.34 4.55
CA ILE A 867 -15.80 5.40 5.17
C ILE A 867 -16.41 3.99 5.09
N ASP A 868 -17.10 3.57 6.15
CA ASP A 868 -17.77 2.28 6.20
C ASP A 868 -19.11 2.39 6.93
N GLY A 869 -20.09 1.60 6.52
CA GLY A 869 -21.39 1.49 7.16
C GLY A 869 -21.37 0.65 8.44
N SER A 870 -20.27 -0.05 8.72
CA SER A 870 -20.09 -0.84 9.94
C SER A 870 -19.16 -0.14 10.95
N PRO A 871 -19.46 -0.15 12.27
CA PRO A 871 -18.57 0.41 13.27
C PRO A 871 -17.22 -0.32 13.23
N SER A 872 -16.18 0.40 12.84
CA SER A 872 -14.83 -0.13 12.68
C SER A 872 -13.79 0.97 12.91
N SER A 873 -12.57 0.54 13.21
CA SER A 873 -11.43 1.44 13.34
C SER A 873 -10.41 1.10 12.26
N LYS A 874 -9.87 2.11 11.56
CA LYS A 874 -8.94 1.90 10.45
C LYS A 874 -7.87 2.99 10.40
N LEU A 875 -6.63 2.54 10.25
CA LEU A 875 -5.49 3.39 9.91
C LEU A 875 -5.43 3.60 8.39
N VAL A 876 -5.41 4.87 7.97
CA VAL A 876 -5.15 5.29 6.60
C VAL A 876 -3.78 5.94 6.57
N VAL A 877 -2.87 5.44 5.74
CA VAL A 877 -1.51 5.96 5.60
C VAL A 877 -1.30 6.44 4.17
N ASP A 878 -0.69 7.60 4.02
CA ASP A 878 -0.26 8.08 2.72
C ASP A 878 0.97 9.01 2.78
N GLU A 879 1.66 9.14 1.65
CA GLU A 879 2.80 10.04 1.48
C GLU A 879 2.39 11.36 0.82
N LEU A 880 2.82 12.49 1.37
CA LEU A 880 2.51 13.83 0.89
C LEU A 880 3.78 14.61 0.58
N THR A 881 3.73 15.43 -0.47
CA THR A 881 4.85 16.29 -0.86
C THR A 881 5.00 17.46 0.11
N VAL A 882 6.24 17.71 0.55
CA VAL A 882 6.58 18.89 1.35
C VAL A 882 6.50 20.11 0.44
N ARG A 883 5.68 21.09 0.81
CA ARG A 883 5.49 22.32 0.04
C ARG A 883 6.03 23.51 0.81
N SER A 884 6.66 24.44 0.10
CA SER A 884 7.08 25.72 0.69
C SER A 884 5.94 26.74 0.73
N GLN A 885 4.91 26.57 -0.11
CA GLN A 885 3.76 27.46 -0.27
C GLN A 885 2.52 26.64 -0.63
N ARG A 886 1.34 27.19 -0.32
CA ARG A 886 0.06 26.61 -0.70
C ARG A 886 -0.10 26.52 -2.21
N GLN A 887 -0.97 25.62 -2.66
CA GLN A 887 -1.33 25.56 -4.08
C GLN A 887 -2.11 26.82 -4.46
N ASP A 888 -1.67 27.47 -5.53
CA ASP A 888 -2.38 28.60 -6.10
C ASP A 888 -3.57 28.09 -6.94
N MET A 889 -4.78 28.52 -6.58
CA MET A 889 -6.04 28.17 -7.23
C MET A 889 -6.55 29.26 -8.19
N THR A 890 -5.80 30.36 -8.34
CA THR A 890 -6.19 31.54 -9.13
C THR A 890 -6.22 31.31 -10.65
N SER A 891 -5.67 30.21 -11.13
CA SER A 891 -5.73 29.83 -12.54
C SER A 891 -6.26 28.41 -12.66
N CYS A 892 -7.25 28.20 -13.52
CA CYS A 892 -7.78 26.86 -13.78
C CYS A 892 -6.68 26.01 -14.43
N PRO A 893 -6.12 25.00 -13.74
CA PRO A 893 -4.97 24.27 -14.25
C PRO A 893 -5.27 23.57 -15.60
N THR A 894 -4.36 23.66 -16.57
CA THR A 894 -4.52 22.95 -17.85
C THR A 894 -4.20 21.46 -17.62
N ILE A 895 -5.14 20.55 -17.90
CA ILE A 895 -4.96 19.13 -17.59
C ILE A 895 -3.89 18.51 -18.51
N THR A 896 -2.76 18.12 -17.94
CA THR A 896 -1.99 16.96 -18.39
C THR A 896 -2.60 15.69 -17.75
N PRO A 897 -2.94 14.64 -18.51
CA PRO A 897 -3.54 13.41 -17.97
C PRO A 897 -2.48 12.51 -17.27
N TYR A 898 -1.60 13.11 -16.47
CA TYR A 898 -0.57 12.41 -15.73
C TYR A 898 -0.99 12.21 -14.28
N GLY A 899 -1.27 10.95 -13.96
CA GLY A 899 -1.49 10.44 -12.60
C GLY A 899 -2.80 10.91 -11.98
N LEU A 900 -3.19 10.25 -10.89
CA LEU A 900 -4.03 10.77 -9.80
C LEU A 900 -5.54 10.44 -9.85
N PRO A 901 -6.15 10.08 -8.71
CA PRO A 901 -5.92 8.88 -7.91
C PRO A 901 -6.60 7.63 -8.54
N GLY A 902 -6.12 6.43 -8.18
CA GLY A 902 -6.88 5.19 -8.39
C GLY A 902 -8.26 5.34 -7.75
N GLY A 903 -9.28 4.71 -8.33
CA GLY A 903 -10.66 4.81 -7.81
C GLY A 903 -10.68 4.61 -6.30
N LEU A 904 -11.37 5.51 -5.58
CA LEU A 904 -11.62 5.35 -4.15
C LEU A 904 -12.27 3.97 -3.96
N GLY A 905 -11.71 3.14 -3.08
CA GLY A 905 -12.16 1.76 -2.90
C GLY A 905 -13.66 1.68 -2.61
N GLU A 906 -14.29 0.55 -2.97
CA GLU A 906 -15.71 0.32 -2.67
C GLU A 906 -15.97 0.44 -1.16
N ALA A 907 -16.71 1.47 -0.77
CA ALA A 907 -17.16 1.66 0.61
C ALA A 907 -18.48 0.91 0.81
N ASN A 908 -18.57 0.06 1.85
CA ASN A 908 -19.83 -0.61 2.18
C ASN A 908 -20.71 0.31 3.03
N ILE A 909 -21.32 1.31 2.39
CA ILE A 909 -22.10 2.33 3.09
C ILE A 909 -23.56 1.96 3.35
N THR A 910 -23.96 0.71 3.10
CA THR A 910 -25.36 0.25 3.16
C THR A 910 -26.03 0.56 4.49
N SER A 911 -25.30 0.42 5.60
CA SER A 911 -25.79 0.67 6.96
C SER A 911 -25.40 2.05 7.51
N TYR A 912 -24.77 2.90 6.70
CA TYR A 912 -24.41 4.26 7.09
C TYR A 912 -25.65 5.14 7.09
N VAL A 913 -25.92 5.79 8.22
CA VAL A 913 -27.06 6.70 8.39
C VAL A 913 -26.60 8.13 8.14
N THR A 914 -27.38 8.91 7.39
CA THR A 914 -27.14 10.35 7.25
C THR A 914 -28.33 11.13 7.77
N GLY A 915 -28.07 12.28 8.40
CA GLY A 915 -29.11 13.29 8.57
C GLY A 915 -29.53 13.88 7.22
N THR A 916 -30.60 14.66 7.21
CA THR A 916 -31.04 15.43 6.04
C THR A 916 -31.39 16.84 6.47
N ASP A 917 -30.84 17.85 5.79
CA ASP A 917 -31.19 19.25 5.94
C ASP A 917 -31.38 19.86 4.54
N PHE A 918 -32.57 19.68 4.00
CA PHE A 918 -32.98 20.22 2.71
C PHE A 918 -34.46 20.54 2.74
N GLU A 919 -34.79 21.79 2.39
CA GLU A 919 -36.16 22.29 2.34
C GLU A 919 -36.31 23.06 1.04
N ALA A 920 -37.08 22.54 0.08
CA ALA A 920 -37.07 23.07 -1.29
C ALA A 920 -37.50 24.54 -1.37
N SER A 921 -38.38 24.96 -0.47
CA SER A 921 -38.89 26.34 -0.34
C SER A 921 -37.79 27.40 -0.19
N LYS A 922 -36.64 27.02 0.38
CA LYS A 922 -35.50 27.92 0.59
C LYS A 922 -34.71 28.19 -0.68
N TYR A 923 -34.74 27.27 -1.65
CA TYR A 923 -33.86 27.28 -2.81
C TYR A 923 -34.60 27.76 -4.06
N THR A 924 -33.89 28.46 -4.95
CA THR A 924 -34.35 28.59 -6.34
C THR A 924 -33.95 27.34 -7.10
N LEU A 925 -34.93 26.53 -7.48
CA LEU A 925 -34.74 25.23 -8.13
C LEU A 925 -35.21 25.25 -9.58
N GLN A 926 -34.44 24.62 -10.47
CA GLN A 926 -34.85 24.34 -11.85
C GLN A 926 -34.51 22.91 -12.24
N ARG A 927 -35.48 22.22 -12.86
CA ARG A 927 -35.32 20.84 -13.30
C ARG A 927 -34.33 20.75 -14.47
N VAL A 928 -33.46 19.75 -14.42
CA VAL A 928 -32.56 19.39 -15.52
C VAL A 928 -33.25 18.33 -16.38
N ASP A 929 -33.45 18.65 -17.66
CA ASP A 929 -33.92 17.66 -18.63
C ASP A 929 -32.75 16.83 -19.14
N LEU A 930 -32.64 15.60 -18.64
CA LEU A 930 -31.56 14.68 -18.96
C LEU A 930 -31.56 14.20 -20.43
N ALA A 931 -32.65 14.40 -21.18
CA ALA A 931 -32.71 14.05 -22.60
C ALA A 931 -31.93 15.01 -23.51
N GLN A 932 -31.51 16.16 -22.99
CA GLN A 932 -30.84 17.21 -23.75
C GLN A 932 -29.69 17.83 -22.95
N ASN A 933 -28.79 18.54 -23.65
CA ASN A 933 -27.76 19.32 -22.99
C ASN A 933 -28.41 20.55 -22.36
N VAL A 934 -28.24 20.74 -21.05
CA VAL A 934 -28.81 21.86 -20.32
C VAL A 934 -27.72 22.89 -20.07
N SER A 935 -27.94 24.12 -20.56
CA SER A 935 -27.16 25.30 -20.19
C SER A 935 -28.13 26.34 -19.67
N THR A 936 -28.04 26.67 -18.38
CA THR A 936 -28.99 27.58 -17.71
C THR A 936 -28.30 28.47 -16.69
N SER A 937 -28.96 29.56 -16.31
CA SER A 937 -28.52 30.47 -15.25
C SER A 937 -29.67 30.70 -14.28
N LEU A 938 -29.40 30.52 -12.99
CA LEU A 938 -30.35 30.76 -11.90
C LEU A 938 -29.76 31.77 -10.93
N CYS A 939 -30.62 32.57 -10.31
CA CYS A 939 -30.20 33.49 -9.26
C CYS A 939 -31.11 33.36 -8.04
N HIS A 940 -30.54 33.54 -6.86
CA HIS A 940 -31.25 33.72 -5.60
C HIS A 940 -30.57 34.85 -4.83
N ASN A 941 -31.34 35.87 -4.43
CA ASN A 941 -30.82 37.11 -3.84
C ASN A 941 -29.65 37.70 -4.66
N GLN A 942 -28.43 37.77 -4.11
CA GLN A 942 -27.27 38.37 -4.78
C GLN A 942 -26.42 37.36 -5.55
N LEU A 943 -26.71 36.06 -5.43
CA LEU A 943 -25.96 35.00 -6.07
C LEU A 943 -26.60 34.60 -7.39
N CYS A 944 -25.82 34.63 -8.46
CA CYS A 944 -26.17 34.06 -9.75
C CYS A 944 -25.18 32.95 -10.13
N CYS A 945 -25.71 31.81 -10.54
CA CYS A 945 -24.95 30.62 -10.92
C CYS A 945 -25.31 30.19 -12.34
N THR A 946 -24.31 29.77 -13.09
CA THR A 946 -24.47 29.18 -14.42
C THR A 946 -24.14 27.70 -14.37
N PHE A 947 -24.96 26.88 -15.01
CA PHE A 947 -24.85 25.43 -15.03
C PHE A 947 -24.80 24.94 -16.48
N ASP A 948 -23.74 24.22 -16.83
CA ASP A 948 -23.67 23.44 -18.07
C ASP A 948 -23.63 21.94 -17.72
N VAL A 949 -24.74 21.24 -17.96
CA VAL A 949 -24.93 19.84 -17.60
C VAL A 949 -25.15 19.02 -18.87
N LEU A 950 -24.23 18.09 -19.12
CA LEU A 950 -24.23 17.22 -20.29
C LEU A 950 -24.32 15.76 -19.84
N ALA A 951 -25.54 15.22 -19.84
CA ALA A 951 -25.81 13.80 -19.60
C ALA A 951 -25.33 12.95 -20.80
N ASP A 952 -24.95 11.70 -20.55
CA ASP A 952 -24.55 10.75 -21.60
C ASP A 952 -25.77 10.04 -22.20
N PRO A 953 -26.18 10.32 -23.44
CA PRO A 953 -27.43 9.79 -24.01
C PRO A 953 -27.51 8.26 -24.03
N SER A 954 -26.35 7.57 -24.07
CA SER A 954 -26.27 6.11 -24.04
C SER A 954 -26.38 5.49 -22.66
N ASN A 955 -26.28 6.28 -21.59
CA ASN A 955 -26.25 5.82 -20.21
C ASN A 955 -26.88 6.87 -19.27
N THR A 956 -28.08 7.32 -19.67
CA THR A 956 -28.90 8.27 -18.93
C THR A 956 -30.21 7.59 -18.57
N ASN A 957 -30.62 7.71 -17.31
CA ASN A 957 -31.93 7.29 -16.88
C ASN A 957 -32.86 8.51 -16.85
N THR A 958 -33.66 8.70 -17.90
CA THR A 958 -34.59 9.85 -18.00
C THR A 958 -35.71 9.82 -16.96
N GLN A 959 -35.82 8.76 -16.16
CA GLN A 959 -36.75 8.68 -15.02
C GLN A 959 -36.15 9.24 -13.73
N GLU A 960 -34.84 9.56 -13.70
CA GLU A 960 -34.20 10.21 -12.56
C GLU A 960 -34.46 11.72 -12.60
N PHE A 961 -34.54 12.31 -11.41
CA PHE A 961 -34.86 13.71 -11.23
C PHE A 961 -33.62 14.45 -10.72
N TYR A 962 -33.14 15.40 -11.51
CA TYR A 962 -32.06 16.30 -11.10
C TYR A 962 -32.57 17.74 -11.12
N GLN A 963 -32.14 18.52 -10.14
CA GLN A 963 -32.39 19.96 -10.05
C GLN A 963 -31.06 20.69 -9.95
N VAL A 964 -30.97 21.85 -10.60
CA VAL A 964 -29.98 22.85 -10.21
C VAL A 964 -30.59 23.75 -9.14
N ALA A 965 -29.82 24.02 -8.10
CA ALA A 965 -30.22 24.73 -6.91
C ALA A 965 -29.30 25.93 -6.66
N VAL A 966 -29.91 27.09 -6.41
CA VAL A 966 -29.21 28.31 -6.00
C VAL A 966 -29.78 28.82 -4.69
N TYR A 967 -28.91 29.13 -3.74
CA TYR A 967 -29.28 29.70 -2.44
C TYR A 967 -28.26 30.74 -1.97
N ASP A 968 -28.75 31.76 -1.27
CA ASP A 968 -27.97 32.86 -0.72
C ASP A 968 -28.77 33.38 0.47
N GLY A 969 -28.44 32.91 1.67
CA GLY A 969 -29.25 33.12 2.85
C GLY A 969 -28.74 32.37 4.08
N TRP A 970 -29.48 32.45 5.18
CA TRP A 970 -29.09 31.84 6.46
C TRP A 970 -29.32 30.32 6.48
N SER A 971 -28.35 29.59 7.03
CA SER A 971 -28.44 28.15 7.28
C SER A 971 -29.13 27.86 8.62
N SER A 972 -29.48 26.59 8.82
CA SER A 972 -29.96 26.04 10.10
C SER A 972 -28.93 26.17 11.24
N TYR A 973 -27.65 26.44 10.92
CA TYR A 973 -26.56 26.61 11.87
C TYR A 973 -26.24 28.07 12.19
N ASN A 974 -27.15 28.99 11.84
CA ASN A 974 -26.99 30.43 12.04
C ASN A 974 -25.72 30.98 11.35
N THR A 975 -25.44 30.47 10.16
CA THR A 975 -24.36 30.93 9.30
C THR A 975 -24.92 31.31 7.94
N HIS A 976 -24.43 32.40 7.35
CA HIS A 976 -24.91 32.81 6.05
C HIS A 976 -24.18 32.03 4.96
N ILE A 977 -24.92 31.31 4.12
CA ILE A 977 -24.38 30.41 3.09
C ILE A 977 -24.80 30.83 1.68
N ARG A 978 -23.94 30.51 0.72
CA ARG A 978 -24.13 30.72 -0.71
C ARG A 978 -23.89 29.41 -1.44
N LEU A 979 -24.85 28.94 -2.21
CA LEU A 979 -24.81 27.63 -2.83
C LEU A 979 -25.16 27.71 -4.31
N CYS A 980 -24.36 27.06 -5.14
CA CYS A 980 -24.69 26.71 -6.52
C CYS A 980 -24.52 25.19 -6.67
N SER A 981 -25.58 24.39 -6.82
CA SER A 981 -25.38 22.93 -6.90
C SER A 981 -26.34 22.23 -7.85
N LEU A 982 -25.84 21.24 -8.58
CA LEU A 982 -26.65 20.15 -9.12
C LEU A 982 -26.95 19.17 -7.96
N VAL A 983 -28.21 18.80 -7.78
CA VAL A 983 -28.65 17.83 -6.77
C VAL A 983 -29.61 16.81 -7.39
N VAL A 984 -29.50 15.57 -6.96
CA VAL A 984 -30.45 14.51 -7.33
C VAL A 984 -31.65 14.49 -6.39
N CYS A 985 -32.79 14.03 -6.88
CA CYS A 985 -34.04 13.89 -6.13
C CYS A 985 -34.58 12.47 -6.21
N ALA A 986 -35.22 12.01 -5.12
CA ALA A 986 -35.77 10.66 -5.05
C ALA A 986 -37.02 10.45 -5.91
N ASN A 987 -37.74 11.53 -6.19
CA ASN A 987 -38.91 11.54 -7.06
C ASN A 987 -39.12 12.94 -7.66
N GLU A 988 -40.25 13.15 -8.33
CA GLU A 988 -40.57 14.41 -9.00
C GLU A 988 -40.76 15.59 -8.03
N SER A 989 -41.06 15.33 -6.75
CA SER A 989 -41.17 16.38 -5.75
C SER A 989 -39.82 17.03 -5.48
N GLN A 990 -39.79 18.36 -5.47
CA GLN A 990 -38.59 19.13 -5.15
C GLN A 990 -38.13 18.91 -3.71
N ASP A 991 -39.03 18.64 -2.77
CA ASP A 991 -38.67 18.31 -1.37
C ASP A 991 -37.95 16.97 -1.23
N SER A 992 -37.98 16.13 -2.28
CA SER A 992 -37.25 14.86 -2.30
C SER A 992 -35.78 14.99 -2.73
N CYS A 993 -35.35 16.20 -3.08
CA CYS A 993 -33.98 16.48 -3.48
C CYS A 993 -32.99 16.41 -2.31
N GLY A 994 -31.76 16.05 -2.63
CA GLY A 994 -30.69 15.91 -1.64
C GLY A 994 -30.72 14.61 -0.83
N ALA A 995 -31.68 13.72 -1.07
CA ALA A 995 -31.68 12.39 -0.49
C ALA A 995 -30.58 11.50 -1.10
N ARG A 996 -30.06 10.53 -0.32
CA ARG A 996 -29.15 9.52 -0.84
C ARG A 996 -29.92 8.48 -1.67
N VAL A 997 -29.84 8.62 -2.99
CA VAL A 997 -30.56 7.78 -3.97
C VAL A 997 -29.58 7.10 -4.90
N ASN A 998 -29.89 5.89 -5.34
CA ASN A 998 -29.03 5.16 -6.27
C ASN A 998 -29.21 5.70 -7.69
N ALA A 999 -28.47 6.76 -8.02
CA ALA A 999 -28.54 7.43 -9.31
C ALA A 999 -27.63 6.74 -10.32
N THR A 1000 -28.17 6.37 -11.47
CA THR A 1000 -27.48 5.63 -12.53
C THR A 1000 -27.07 6.52 -13.71
N THR A 1001 -27.61 7.74 -13.78
CA THR A 1001 -27.27 8.68 -14.85
C THR A 1001 -25.79 9.04 -14.85
N LYS A 1002 -25.17 8.85 -16.02
CA LYS A 1002 -23.78 9.24 -16.27
C LYS A 1002 -23.73 10.62 -16.93
N PHE A 1003 -22.93 11.52 -16.38
CA PHE A 1003 -22.68 12.83 -16.96
C PHE A 1003 -21.34 12.84 -17.70
N ARG A 1004 -21.35 13.23 -18.97
CA ARG A 1004 -20.12 13.43 -19.75
C ARG A 1004 -19.33 14.62 -19.24
N LYS A 1005 -20.06 15.69 -18.89
CA LYS A 1005 -19.48 16.91 -18.35
C LYS A 1005 -20.50 17.63 -17.47
N ILE A 1006 -20.06 18.10 -16.31
CA ILE A 1006 -20.80 19.03 -15.47
C ILE A 1006 -19.90 20.23 -15.23
N THR A 1007 -20.42 21.43 -15.44
CA THR A 1007 -19.75 22.69 -15.12
C THR A 1007 -20.68 23.56 -14.31
N VAL A 1008 -20.21 24.02 -13.15
CA VAL A 1008 -20.90 24.98 -12.29
C VAL A 1008 -20.00 26.18 -12.15
N LYS A 1009 -20.55 27.37 -12.41
CA LYS A 1009 -19.84 28.64 -12.18
C LYS A 1009 -20.73 29.53 -11.35
N GLY A 1010 -20.15 30.20 -10.36
CA GLY A 1010 -20.85 31.20 -9.56
C GLY A 1010 -20.04 32.48 -9.54
N ASN A 1011 -20.74 33.61 -9.62
CA ASN A 1011 -20.13 34.90 -9.31
C ASN A 1011 -20.55 35.29 -7.89
N PHE A 1012 -19.66 35.08 -6.94
CA PHE A 1012 -19.96 35.30 -5.53
C PHE A 1012 -19.60 36.73 -5.13
N PRO A 1013 -20.49 37.46 -4.43
CA PRO A 1013 -20.15 38.78 -3.90
C PRO A 1013 -18.91 38.71 -3.01
N ARG A 1014 -18.02 39.70 -3.12
CA ARG A 1014 -16.79 39.71 -2.33
C ARG A 1014 -17.12 39.69 -0.83
N ASP A 1015 -16.57 38.70 -0.15
CA ASP A 1015 -16.55 38.61 1.30
C ASP A 1015 -15.14 38.17 1.70
N ASP A 1016 -14.40 39.08 2.33
CA ASP A 1016 -13.03 38.84 2.78
C ASP A 1016 -12.95 37.83 3.94
N ALA A 1017 -14.09 37.31 4.43
CA ALA A 1017 -14.18 36.20 5.37
C ALA A 1017 -14.63 34.87 4.72
N ALA A 1018 -15.18 34.87 3.50
CA ALA A 1018 -15.76 33.68 2.88
C ALA A 1018 -14.80 32.83 2.05
N PHE A 1019 -14.87 31.50 2.22
CA PHE A 1019 -14.27 30.54 1.31
C PHE A 1019 -15.36 29.88 0.46
N TYR A 1020 -15.06 29.68 -0.82
CA TYR A 1020 -15.93 28.97 -1.73
C TYR A 1020 -15.34 27.60 -2.00
N THR A 1021 -15.96 26.53 -1.52
CA THR A 1021 -15.45 25.18 -1.63
C THR A 1021 -16.21 24.38 -2.71
N PRO A 1022 -15.55 23.44 -3.40
CA PRO A 1022 -16.26 22.49 -4.23
C PRO A 1022 -16.99 21.46 -3.35
N LEU A 1023 -18.28 21.25 -3.65
CA LEU A 1023 -19.08 20.17 -3.11
C LEU A 1023 -19.26 19.10 -4.18
N THR A 1024 -18.77 17.91 -3.91
CA THR A 1024 -18.94 16.77 -4.81
C THR A 1024 -19.23 15.55 -3.98
N LEU A 1025 -20.27 14.81 -4.36
CA LEU A 1025 -20.68 13.63 -3.62
C LEU A 1025 -21.25 12.59 -4.57
N ASN A 1026 -20.78 11.34 -4.41
CA ASN A 1026 -21.35 10.19 -5.08
C ASN A 1026 -22.22 9.35 -4.14
N TYR A 1027 -22.87 8.31 -4.69
CA TYR A 1027 -23.71 7.38 -3.93
C TYR A 1027 -23.00 6.76 -2.70
N ASN A 1028 -21.69 6.54 -2.80
CA ASN A 1028 -20.87 5.95 -1.74
C ASN A 1028 -20.44 6.96 -0.66
N LEU A 1029 -21.03 8.16 -0.63
CA LEU A 1029 -20.65 9.27 0.25
C LEU A 1029 -19.17 9.70 0.09
N GLN A 1030 -18.61 9.50 -1.09
CA GLN A 1030 -17.24 9.89 -1.42
C GLN A 1030 -17.22 11.10 -2.36
N PRO A 1031 -16.18 11.93 -2.30
CA PRO A 1031 -15.96 12.98 -3.29
C PRO A 1031 -15.79 12.42 -4.70
N LEU A 1032 -16.18 13.20 -5.70
CA LEU A 1032 -15.94 12.81 -7.09
C LEU A 1032 -14.48 13.02 -7.45
N SER A 1033 -13.89 12.02 -8.10
CA SER A 1033 -12.52 12.12 -8.61
C SER A 1033 -12.47 12.93 -9.91
N LYS A 1034 -11.30 13.48 -10.25
CA LYS A 1034 -11.04 14.13 -11.55
C LYS A 1034 -11.95 15.33 -11.82
N THR A 1035 -12.13 16.16 -10.79
CA THR A 1035 -12.77 17.46 -10.90
C THR A 1035 -11.71 18.55 -10.94
N GLN A 1036 -12.06 19.68 -11.51
CA GLN A 1036 -11.22 20.86 -11.64
C GLN A 1036 -11.93 22.01 -10.94
N TYR A 1037 -11.29 22.56 -9.93
CA TYR A 1037 -11.74 23.74 -9.19
C TYR A 1037 -10.75 24.88 -9.43
N CYS A 1038 -11.28 26.09 -9.53
CA CYS A 1038 -10.50 27.33 -9.56
C CYS A 1038 -11.39 28.50 -9.12
N ASP A 1039 -10.78 29.49 -8.48
CA ASP A 1039 -11.40 30.76 -8.16
C ASP A 1039 -10.56 31.91 -8.73
N THR A 1040 -11.20 33.00 -9.14
CA THR A 1040 -10.49 34.19 -9.64
C THR A 1040 -11.10 35.40 -8.97
N ASN A 1041 -10.25 36.15 -8.28
CA ASN A 1041 -10.63 37.43 -7.71
C ASN A 1041 -10.58 38.47 -8.83
N ASN A 1042 -11.75 38.91 -9.31
CA ASN A 1042 -11.81 40.04 -10.24
C ASN A 1042 -11.66 41.35 -9.47
N ALA A 1043 -10.94 42.29 -10.06
CA ALA A 1043 -10.31 43.43 -9.39
C ALA A 1043 -11.23 44.53 -8.82
N THR A 1044 -12.53 44.31 -8.57
CA THR A 1044 -13.33 45.29 -7.80
C THR A 1044 -14.33 44.70 -6.79
N ASP A 1045 -15.24 43.76 -7.12
CA ASP A 1045 -16.39 43.48 -6.21
C ASP A 1045 -16.88 42.01 -6.10
N SER A 1046 -16.29 41.04 -6.80
CA SER A 1046 -16.78 39.65 -6.78
C SER A 1046 -15.69 38.60 -7.05
N THR A 1047 -15.89 37.41 -6.49
CA THR A 1047 -15.04 36.22 -6.72
C THR A 1047 -15.77 35.28 -7.68
N PHE A 1048 -15.18 35.08 -8.85
CA PHE A 1048 -15.69 34.11 -9.82
C PHE A 1048 -15.12 32.74 -9.50
N VAL A 1049 -16.00 31.76 -9.26
CA VAL A 1049 -15.60 30.41 -8.89
C VAL A 1049 -16.16 29.43 -9.91
N GLN A 1050 -15.34 28.46 -10.31
CA GLN A 1050 -15.70 27.45 -11.29
C GLN A 1050 -15.32 26.05 -10.80
N LEU A 1051 -16.26 25.12 -10.96
CA LEU A 1051 -16.05 23.68 -10.79
C LEU A 1051 -16.45 22.96 -12.07
N THR A 1052 -15.60 22.04 -12.56
CA THR A 1052 -15.84 21.28 -13.79
C THR A 1052 -15.37 19.84 -13.66
N THR A 1053 -16.09 18.89 -14.24
CA THR A 1053 -15.61 17.51 -14.34
C THR A 1053 -14.59 17.38 -15.47
N GLY A 1054 -13.41 16.82 -15.18
CA GLY A 1054 -12.36 16.54 -16.16
C GLY A 1054 -12.61 15.27 -16.99
N LEU A 1055 -13.43 14.34 -16.50
CA LEU A 1055 -13.91 13.14 -17.20
C LEU A 1055 -15.39 12.90 -16.88
N ALA A 1056 -16.00 11.96 -17.61
CA ALA A 1056 -17.37 11.53 -17.35
C ALA A 1056 -17.51 10.92 -15.94
N GLN A 1057 -18.55 11.30 -15.22
CA GLN A 1057 -18.86 10.89 -13.85
C GLN A 1057 -20.19 10.15 -13.80
N ASP A 1058 -20.29 9.15 -12.93
CA ASP A 1058 -21.54 8.43 -12.63
C ASP A 1058 -21.86 8.54 -11.14
N ASN A 1059 -23.06 8.07 -10.75
CA ASN A 1059 -23.53 8.06 -9.35
C ASN A 1059 -23.48 9.42 -8.66
N VAL A 1060 -23.63 10.51 -9.42
CA VAL A 1060 -23.52 11.90 -8.92
C VAL A 1060 -24.75 12.24 -8.09
N LEU A 1061 -24.57 12.50 -6.80
CA LEU A 1061 -25.63 13.00 -5.91
C LEU A 1061 -25.61 14.53 -5.82
N VAL A 1062 -24.41 15.09 -5.65
CA VAL A 1062 -24.16 16.51 -5.47
C VAL A 1062 -22.96 16.91 -6.33
N PHE A 1063 -23.10 18.02 -7.05
CA PHE A 1063 -22.00 18.65 -7.77
C PHE A 1063 -22.20 20.17 -7.78
N GLY A 1064 -21.40 20.89 -6.99
CA GLY A 1064 -21.66 22.29 -6.74
C GLY A 1064 -20.54 23.06 -6.06
N LEU A 1065 -20.85 24.30 -5.73
CA LEU A 1065 -20.01 25.27 -5.05
C LEU A 1065 -20.74 25.73 -3.78
N PHE A 1066 -20.03 25.78 -2.67
CA PHE A 1066 -20.54 26.20 -1.37
C PHE A 1066 -19.67 27.30 -0.80
N GLY A 1067 -20.30 28.41 -0.44
CA GLY A 1067 -19.69 29.53 0.23
C GLY A 1067 -20.29 29.71 1.61
N GLN A 1068 -19.46 29.96 2.60
CA GLN A 1068 -19.92 30.39 3.92
C GLN A 1068 -19.36 31.77 4.23
N THR A 1069 -20.24 32.68 4.61
CA THR A 1069 -19.99 34.12 4.78
C THR A 1069 -20.31 34.54 6.21
N ASN A 1070 -19.55 35.47 6.77
CA ASN A 1070 -19.79 36.02 8.11
C ASN A 1070 -20.62 37.31 8.00
N ALA A 1071 -21.73 37.29 7.25
CA ALA A 1071 -22.62 38.44 7.22
C ALA A 1071 -23.16 38.71 8.64
N PRO A 1072 -23.13 39.95 9.16
CA PRO A 1072 -23.74 40.26 10.44
C PRO A 1072 -25.24 39.95 10.38
N VAL A 1073 -25.79 39.40 11.48
CA VAL A 1073 -27.23 39.19 11.65
C VAL A 1073 -27.94 40.54 11.42
N PRO A 1074 -28.92 40.64 10.51
CA PRO A 1074 -29.70 41.87 10.38
C PRO A 1074 -30.48 42.12 11.67
N ASP A 1075 -30.26 43.27 12.29
CA ASP A 1075 -31.09 43.76 13.40
C ASP A 1075 -32.54 43.91 12.92
N GLY A 1076 -33.42 43.04 13.43
CA GLY A 1076 -34.86 43.24 13.65
C GLY A 1076 -35.79 43.50 12.45
N ASN A 1077 -36.77 42.59 12.23
CA ASN A 1077 -38.22 42.86 12.43
C ASN A 1077 -39.11 41.77 11.78
N ASP A 1078 -39.92 41.13 12.63
CA ASP A 1078 -41.19 40.38 12.41
C ASP A 1078 -41.24 38.98 11.74
N PRO A 1079 -42.28 38.16 12.02
CA PRO A 1079 -42.98 37.91 13.29
C PRO A 1079 -43.17 36.39 13.60
N GLU A 1080 -43.39 36.07 14.89
CA GLU A 1080 -43.99 34.83 15.42
C GLU A 1080 -43.60 33.48 14.78
N ASP A 1081 -42.58 32.83 15.35
CA ASP A 1081 -42.57 31.36 15.43
C ASP A 1081 -42.33 30.94 16.88
N LYS A 1082 -43.43 30.86 17.64
CA LYS A 1082 -43.45 30.23 18.96
C LYS A 1082 -43.54 28.73 18.73
N ASP A 1083 -42.40 28.06 18.65
CA ASP A 1083 -42.17 26.69 19.14
C ASP A 1083 -40.76 26.22 18.74
N ALA A 1084 -39.75 26.89 19.27
CA ALA A 1084 -38.42 26.31 19.42
C ALA A 1084 -37.81 26.90 20.69
N ASP A 1085 -37.81 26.12 21.77
CA ASP A 1085 -37.02 26.39 22.97
C ASP A 1085 -35.61 25.80 22.78
N PRO A 1086 -34.60 26.66 22.62
CA PRO A 1086 -33.26 26.30 23.03
C PRO A 1086 -32.68 27.41 23.92
N SER A 1087 -32.94 27.38 25.23
CA SER A 1087 -31.89 27.44 26.27
C SER A 1087 -32.46 27.73 27.66
N GLY A 1088 -32.40 26.72 28.53
CA GLY A 1088 -32.51 26.90 29.97
C GLY A 1088 -31.14 27.04 30.63
N SER A 1089 -30.81 28.28 31.01
CA SER A 1089 -29.80 28.70 32.00
C SER A 1089 -28.42 29.17 31.51
N SER A 1090 -28.36 30.46 31.17
CA SER A 1090 -27.26 31.32 31.60
C SER A 1090 -27.72 32.11 32.83
N ALA A 1091 -27.10 31.93 34.00
CA ALA A 1091 -27.21 32.92 35.07
C ALA A 1091 -26.07 32.81 36.10
N GLN A 1092 -25.18 33.82 36.03
CA GLN A 1092 -24.63 34.66 37.10
C GLN A 1092 -23.14 34.89 36.83
N ILE A 1093 -22.62 36.11 36.80
CA ILE A 1093 -22.71 37.14 37.85
C ILE A 1093 -22.63 38.53 37.20
N ASP A 1094 -23.61 39.40 37.47
CA ASP A 1094 -23.29 40.69 38.09
C ASP A 1094 -24.52 41.24 38.83
N ARG A 1095 -24.44 41.17 40.16
CA ARG A 1095 -25.27 41.94 41.07
C ARG A 1095 -24.51 43.22 41.38
N PHE A 1096 -25.01 44.36 40.93
CA PHE A 1096 -25.06 45.58 41.76
C PHE A 1096 -25.78 46.69 41.01
N LEU A 1097 -27.12 46.72 41.07
CA LEU A 1097 -27.86 47.97 41.11
C LEU A 1097 -29.32 47.72 41.51
N ILE A 1098 -29.72 48.47 42.54
CA ILE A 1098 -31.10 48.78 42.93
C ILE A 1098 -31.77 47.75 43.84
N ALA A 1099 -31.25 47.68 45.07
CA ALA A 1099 -32.13 47.72 46.23
C ALA A 1099 -32.54 49.17 46.47
N LEU A 1100 -33.71 49.59 45.99
CA LEU A 1100 -34.54 50.66 46.57
C LEU A 1100 -35.75 50.93 45.67
N LEU A 1101 -36.93 50.95 46.30
CA LEU A 1101 -38.17 51.58 45.84
C LEU A 1101 -39.07 50.75 44.90
N LEU A 1102 -39.90 49.92 45.53
CA LEU A 1102 -41.38 49.90 45.49
C LEU A 1102 -41.80 48.52 46.08
N GLY A 1103 -42.46 48.38 47.23
CA GLY A 1103 -43.46 49.25 47.83
C GLY A 1103 -44.86 48.78 47.43
N SER A 1104 -45.43 47.91 48.26
CA SER A 1104 -46.87 47.86 48.59
C SER A 1104 -47.88 47.23 47.61
N PHE A 1105 -48.59 46.21 48.15
CA PHE A 1105 -50.05 45.96 48.02
C PHE A 1105 -50.66 45.68 46.63
N LEU A 1106 -51.14 44.44 46.41
CA LEU A 1106 -52.52 44.02 46.72
C LEU A 1106 -52.63 42.47 46.63
N VAL A 1107 -52.89 41.78 47.75
CA VAL A 1107 -54.18 41.13 48.13
C VAL A 1107 -54.32 39.73 47.52
N SER A 1108 -53.93 38.71 48.31
CA SER A 1108 -54.79 37.68 48.94
C SER A 1108 -55.34 36.66 47.93
N VAL A 1109 -55.16 35.35 48.11
CA VAL A 1109 -55.83 34.53 49.12
C VAL A 1109 -55.06 33.22 49.31
N LEU A 1110 -54.67 32.98 50.57
CA LEU A 1110 -54.72 31.74 51.34
C LEU A 1110 -54.69 30.39 50.60
N GLY A 1111 -53.81 29.48 51.05
CA GLY A 1111 -54.19 28.07 51.14
C GLY A 1111 -53.12 27.01 50.87
N SER A 1112 -52.02 27.02 51.61
CA SER A 1112 -51.30 25.80 52.04
C SER A 1112 -52.26 24.78 52.72
N PRO A 1113 -51.84 23.54 53.09
CA PRO A 1113 -50.53 22.88 52.93
C PRO A 1113 -50.61 21.33 52.68
N LEU A 1114 -49.45 20.66 52.85
CA LEU A 1114 -49.23 19.25 53.20
C LEU A 1114 -49.20 18.29 51.98
N THR A 1115 -48.26 17.36 51.80
CA THR A 1115 -47.25 16.75 52.69
C THR A 1115 -46.33 15.87 51.84
N ARG A 1116 -45.09 15.69 52.30
CA ARG A 1116 -44.22 14.48 52.26
C ARG A 1116 -44.47 13.47 51.13
N GLN A 1117 -43.44 13.09 50.37
CA GLN A 1117 -42.27 12.38 50.89
C GLN A 1117 -41.04 12.54 49.99
#